data_AF-A0A2V9B8W7-F1
#
_entry.id   AF-A0A2V9B8W7-F1
#
_cell.length_a   1.000
_cell.length_b   1.000
_cell.length_c   1.000
_cell.angle_alpha   90.00
_cell.angle_beta   90.00
_cell.angle_gamma   90.00
#
_symmetry.space_group_name_H-M   'P 1'
#
loop_
_entity.id
_entity.type
_entity.pdbx_description
1 polymer ?
#
loop_
_entity_poly.entity_id
_entity_poly.type
_entity_poly.pdbx_seq_one_letter_code
_entity_poly.pdbx_strand_id
1 'polypeptide(L)'
;MKERGPIFYDAERVRWRRTRRVLELSGAALTMLLAYFLITILATVDLPGGLLKDTRPAYRAVPAKPHAKPIREGRRRRVAAIGQVPATYDPLRAAFYVSWDPTSFASLKEHYRHLDLLISEQLHAVTPDGGLTVIDYERNQSYEVEPDTALSLLQQDKLHQWLKQQKGVSPNFELPMMGLVNNSNGPTWRTKELAGLLANPDSRHRLTWNLTQFAVRAREAGIVLDFEDVPEASQKHYREFIAELAPALHAQGLKLMIALPAHDESYDYAFFGKQCDAIILMNYDQHWQTGAPGAIAAQDWFVENLRWILQKVAAPKIVVAIANYAYDWSLARKKTPLPAENLTVQEALLRASESEAQVEFDSASLNPHYSYYDENNNVHEVWMQDAVTSYNQLRASERFGVQGTALWRLGSADTSLWPIWDTTRPDDAARAKLDDLPPGSDLILQGDGDIWRIADTPKQGHRSFQYDPATDLITSESYTVYPLSYDIEQIGAVKGKIALSFDDGPDPRWTRKILDILREKKAPAAFFVIGDAASRSPGLLKREYEEGHEIGNHTYTHPQFEEIPRAQVRIELNLSQRLIESTLGVKSTLFRPPYGIDHQPEYAEEVERLPIAQEMGYLLVGARIDPQDWRQPNGRQVPASEIVDGVLRQATKGNIVLLHDGGGDRSQTVLALPQIIDQLRARGYQLVPVADLIKKTRAEVMPTLDPRERLEARADAFIFAMYHWISLGMSVIFIAGIMLVSGRALIIGLLAVIEKLRPDRAVLSDPPPTVTVLIPAHNEENVIVETVTAALASEVPDLRVIVVNDGSTDRTAELLEEHFGRDPRVRILHQANRGKAAALNRAMSEADTEILITIDADTEVEPDAVRKLLRHFSDLRVGAVAGNVKVGNRARWLTRWQALEYVTSQNMEKRAFDLLNCITVVPGALGAWRRKAIEAAGGITADTVAEDADLTIAIRRLGWRIIYDEEAVAWTEAPETREALVRQRFRWTFGTLQSFWKHADTLFRPRYGALGWIALPNIFIFQLLLPLISPIIDLMFFGSVFLWGLAQLHVFHLPQLWTLADLQRSVVFFLGFLMIDVLTCVMAFALEKGEEWSLLIPVLLQRFYYRQMMYVVLFRSVKEAVSGRPVGWRGVESESPSQKPSKEVAHA
;
A
#
# COMPACT_ATOMS: atom_id res chain seq x y z
N MET A 1 -1.30 67.63 -15.55
CA MET A 1 -0.73 66.42 -14.93
C MET A 1 -0.09 65.57 -16.02
N LYS A 2 1.12 65.03 -15.84
CA LYS A 2 1.59 63.96 -16.74
C LYS A 2 0.63 62.79 -16.59
N GLU A 3 -0.07 62.41 -17.66
CA GLU A 3 -0.90 61.21 -17.67
C GLU A 3 -0.01 60.02 -17.32
N ARG A 4 -0.16 59.50 -16.10
CA ARG A 4 0.48 58.25 -15.70
C ARG A 4 -0.31 57.15 -16.39
N GLY A 5 0.36 56.33 -17.20
CA GLY A 5 -0.27 55.16 -17.81
C GLY A 5 -0.76 54.16 -16.75
N PRO A 6 -1.66 53.23 -17.10
CA PRO A 6 -2.21 52.25 -16.17
C PRO A 6 -1.11 51.45 -15.46
N ILE A 7 -1.33 51.12 -14.18
CA ILE A 7 -0.40 50.29 -13.41
C ILE A 7 -0.29 48.92 -14.09
N PHE A 8 0.96 48.45 -14.26
CA PHE A 8 1.34 47.28 -15.05
C PHE A 8 1.26 47.41 -16.57
N TYR A 9 0.97 48.55 -17.17
CA TYR A 9 1.07 48.66 -18.63
C TYR A 9 2.54 48.56 -19.10
N ASP A 10 2.82 47.68 -20.07
CA ASP A 10 4.14 47.48 -20.69
C ASP A 10 3.95 47.32 -22.20
N ALA A 11 4.04 48.44 -22.93
CA ALA A 11 3.79 48.51 -24.37
C ALA A 11 4.68 47.54 -25.18
N GLU A 12 5.93 47.33 -24.74
CA GLU A 12 6.89 46.45 -25.41
C GLU A 12 6.85 45.00 -24.89
N ARG A 13 6.01 44.71 -23.89
CA ARG A 13 5.90 43.40 -23.22
C ARG A 13 7.24 42.81 -22.79
N VAL A 14 8.16 43.64 -22.33
CA VAL A 14 9.50 43.21 -21.91
C VAL A 14 9.40 42.24 -20.72
N ARG A 15 8.50 42.52 -19.77
CA ARG A 15 8.30 41.65 -18.59
C ARG A 15 7.78 40.27 -18.96
N TRP A 16 6.82 40.20 -19.88
CA TRP A 16 6.31 38.93 -20.39
C TRP A 16 7.38 38.13 -21.12
N ARG A 17 8.15 38.76 -22.01
CA ARG A 17 9.22 38.08 -22.76
C ARG A 17 10.28 37.48 -21.82
N ARG A 18 10.68 38.20 -20.77
CA ARG A 18 11.61 37.69 -19.75
C ARG A 18 11.00 36.55 -18.95
N THR A 19 9.80 36.74 -18.41
CA THR A 19 9.12 35.72 -17.57
C THR A 19 8.86 34.44 -18.35
N ARG A 20 8.37 34.56 -19.59
CA ARG A 20 8.13 33.42 -20.48
C ARG A 20 9.40 32.63 -20.74
N ARG A 21 10.53 33.30 -21.06
CA ARG A 21 11.82 32.61 -21.24
C ARG A 21 12.27 31.87 -20.00
N VAL A 22 12.12 32.46 -18.81
CA VAL A 22 12.45 31.79 -17.54
C VAL A 22 11.56 30.57 -17.34
N LEU A 23 10.25 30.67 -17.57
CA LEU A 23 9.32 29.55 -17.46
C LEU A 23 9.62 28.43 -18.47
N GLU A 24 9.90 28.77 -19.73
CA GLU A 24 10.27 27.80 -20.77
C GLU A 24 11.59 27.08 -20.44
N LEU A 25 12.62 27.81 -20.00
CA LEU A 25 13.90 27.23 -19.58
C LEU A 25 13.76 26.34 -18.33
N SER A 26 13.00 26.80 -17.33
CA SER A 26 12.77 26.04 -16.09
C SER A 26 11.95 24.78 -16.37
N GLY A 27 10.92 24.88 -17.22
CA GLY A 27 10.10 23.75 -17.65
C GLY A 27 10.94 22.72 -18.42
N ALA A 28 11.74 23.16 -19.39
CA ALA A 28 12.63 22.27 -20.13
C ALA A 28 13.65 21.57 -19.22
N ALA A 29 14.26 22.29 -18.27
CA ALA A 29 15.19 21.72 -17.30
C ALA A 29 14.50 20.67 -16.40
N LEU A 30 13.31 20.97 -15.89
CA LEU A 30 12.54 20.03 -15.07
C LEU A 30 12.13 18.78 -15.87
N THR A 31 11.69 18.94 -17.12
CA THR A 31 11.34 17.81 -17.99
C THR A 31 12.56 16.94 -18.29
N MET A 32 13.72 17.53 -18.58
CA MET A 32 14.96 16.76 -18.79
C MET A 32 15.39 16.01 -17.53
N LEU A 33 15.30 16.64 -16.35
CA LEU A 33 15.60 16.00 -15.07
C LEU A 33 14.66 14.83 -14.78
N LEU A 34 13.35 15.00 -14.98
CA LEU A 34 12.36 13.96 -14.77
C LEU A 34 12.54 12.79 -15.76
N ALA A 35 12.82 13.09 -17.03
CA ALA A 35 13.10 12.08 -18.04
C ALA A 35 14.37 11.30 -17.71
N TYR A 36 15.44 11.99 -17.29
CA TYR A 36 16.68 11.35 -16.85
C TYR A 36 16.41 10.42 -15.66
N PHE A 37 15.69 10.89 -14.63
CA PHE A 37 15.34 10.09 -13.46
C PHE A 37 14.55 8.82 -13.82
N LEU A 38 13.53 8.94 -14.68
CA LEU A 38 12.72 7.80 -15.11
C LEU A 38 13.56 6.78 -15.91
N ILE A 39 14.44 7.26 -16.79
CA ILE A 39 15.36 6.40 -17.55
C ILE A 39 16.31 5.67 -16.60
N THR A 40 16.88 6.37 -15.61
CA THR A 40 17.79 5.76 -14.64
C THR A 40 17.11 4.70 -13.78
N ILE A 41 15.87 4.91 -13.35
CA ILE A 41 15.11 3.90 -12.59
C ILE A 41 14.90 2.62 -13.40
N LEU A 42 14.64 2.75 -14.70
CA LEU A 42 14.39 1.62 -15.59
C LEU A 42 15.68 0.93 -16.06
N ALA A 43 16.81 1.63 -16.07
CA ALA A 43 18.12 1.07 -16.41
C ALA A 43 18.73 0.35 -15.20
N THR A 44 18.86 -0.97 -15.29
CA THR A 44 19.46 -1.82 -14.26
C THR A 44 20.92 -1.48 -14.02
N VAL A 45 21.31 -1.37 -12.74
CA VAL A 45 22.71 -1.32 -12.32
C VAL A 45 23.36 -2.69 -12.55
N ASP A 46 24.52 -2.70 -13.22
CA ASP A 46 25.35 -3.90 -13.36
C ASP A 46 26.10 -4.17 -12.05
N LEU A 47 25.80 -5.30 -11.38
CA LEU A 47 26.58 -5.80 -10.24
C LEU A 47 27.65 -6.80 -10.72
N PRO A 48 28.80 -6.93 -10.04
CA PRO A 48 29.79 -7.94 -10.38
C PRO A 48 29.24 -9.34 -10.07
N GLY A 49 28.72 -10.02 -11.09
CA GLY A 49 28.26 -11.40 -10.98
C GLY A 49 29.38 -12.40 -10.67
N GLY A 50 29.02 -13.60 -10.20
CA GLY A 50 29.94 -14.74 -10.09
C GLY A 50 30.80 -14.81 -8.82
N LEU A 51 30.32 -14.27 -7.69
CA LEU A 51 31.04 -14.36 -6.40
C LEU A 51 31.14 -15.79 -5.84
N LEU A 52 30.25 -16.70 -6.27
CA LEU A 52 30.19 -18.10 -5.86
C LEU A 52 30.60 -19.01 -7.03
N LYS A 53 31.32 -20.10 -6.73
CA LYS A 53 31.74 -21.10 -7.73
C LYS A 53 30.73 -22.24 -7.82
N ASP A 54 30.56 -22.78 -9.02
CA ASP A 54 29.71 -23.96 -9.25
C ASP A 54 30.17 -25.16 -8.41
N THR A 55 29.25 -25.79 -7.69
CA THR A 55 29.49 -26.90 -6.75
C THR A 55 28.44 -28.00 -6.92
N ARG A 56 28.17 -28.40 -8.16
CA ARG A 56 27.33 -29.58 -8.42
C ARG A 56 27.93 -30.85 -7.80
N PRO A 57 27.11 -31.70 -7.14
CA PRO A 57 27.54 -33.02 -6.69
C PRO A 57 28.07 -33.87 -7.85
N ALA A 58 29.15 -34.60 -7.65
CA ALA A 58 29.78 -35.39 -8.70
C ALA A 58 29.19 -36.81 -8.83
N TYR A 59 27.87 -36.93 -9.01
CA TYR A 59 27.20 -38.22 -9.23
C TYR A 59 27.49 -38.80 -10.62
N ARG A 60 27.48 -40.14 -10.72
CA ARG A 60 27.73 -40.83 -12.00
C ARG A 60 26.85 -42.05 -12.16
N ALA A 61 26.29 -42.26 -13.33
CA ALA A 61 25.48 -43.42 -13.63
C ALA A 61 26.26 -44.74 -13.41
N VAL A 62 25.60 -45.73 -12.82
CA VAL A 62 26.09 -47.10 -12.83
C VAL A 62 25.81 -47.67 -14.23
N PRO A 63 26.79 -48.23 -14.96
CA PRO A 63 26.55 -48.83 -16.27
C PRO A 63 25.49 -49.93 -16.17
N ALA A 64 24.39 -49.77 -16.90
CA ALA A 64 23.30 -50.74 -16.93
C ALA A 64 23.83 -52.13 -17.31
N LYS A 65 23.53 -53.15 -16.49
CA LYS A 65 23.79 -54.53 -16.87
C LYS A 65 22.69 -54.96 -17.87
N PRO A 66 23.02 -55.60 -19.00
CA PRO A 66 22.01 -56.11 -19.91
C PRO A 66 21.09 -57.10 -19.17
N HIS A 67 19.80 -56.75 -19.07
CA HIS A 67 18.85 -57.54 -18.32
C HIS A 67 18.57 -58.92 -18.95
N ALA A 68 18.32 -59.89 -18.06
CA ALA A 68 17.87 -61.23 -18.36
C ALA A 68 16.50 -61.24 -19.04
N LYS A 69 16.23 -62.31 -19.81
CA LYS A 69 15.04 -62.50 -20.65
C LYS A 69 13.71 -62.09 -19.97
N PRO A 70 12.74 -61.54 -20.72
CA PRO A 70 11.41 -61.18 -20.19
C PRO A 70 10.75 -62.38 -19.50
N ILE A 71 10.22 -62.16 -18.30
CA ILE A 71 9.50 -63.16 -17.51
C ILE A 71 8.14 -63.45 -18.17
N ARG A 72 7.71 -64.72 -18.12
CA ARG A 72 6.47 -65.27 -18.72
C ARG A 72 5.22 -64.41 -18.46
N GLU A 73 4.44 -64.17 -19.52
CA GLU A 73 3.09 -63.52 -19.56
C GLU A 73 2.07 -63.97 -18.48
N GLY A 74 2.29 -65.12 -17.83
CA GLY A 74 1.32 -65.74 -16.92
C GLY A 74 1.00 -64.95 -15.64
N ARG A 75 1.88 -64.05 -15.18
CA ARG A 75 1.60 -63.19 -14.01
C ARG A 75 0.67 -62.01 -14.35
N ARG A 76 0.82 -61.41 -15.55
CA ARG A 76 0.01 -60.26 -16.02
C ARG A 76 -1.48 -60.60 -16.19
N ARG A 77 -1.77 -61.84 -16.63
CA ARG A 77 -3.15 -62.34 -16.76
C ARG A 77 -3.93 -62.40 -15.44
N ARG A 78 -3.26 -62.42 -14.27
CA ARG A 78 -3.96 -62.41 -12.97
C ARG A 78 -4.62 -61.07 -12.67
N VAL A 79 -4.09 -59.94 -13.14
CA VAL A 79 -4.67 -58.61 -12.89
C VAL A 79 -5.87 -58.37 -13.82
N ALA A 80 -5.79 -58.81 -15.08
CA ALA A 80 -6.92 -58.81 -16.01
C ALA A 80 -8.11 -59.66 -15.52
N ALA A 81 -7.86 -60.69 -14.71
CA ALA A 81 -8.88 -61.59 -14.18
C ALA A 81 -9.74 -61.00 -13.05
N ILE A 82 -9.50 -59.76 -12.59
CA ILE A 82 -10.27 -59.11 -11.52
C ILE A 82 -11.67 -58.70 -12.01
N GLY A 83 -11.84 -58.42 -13.32
CA GLY A 83 -13.10 -57.99 -13.92
C GLY A 83 -13.12 -56.49 -14.28
N GLN A 84 -14.32 -55.94 -14.50
CA GLN A 84 -14.53 -54.53 -14.86
C GLN A 84 -14.95 -53.68 -13.65
N VAL A 85 -14.67 -52.38 -13.70
CA VAL A 85 -15.12 -51.40 -12.70
C VAL A 85 -16.66 -51.42 -12.62
N PRO A 86 -17.26 -51.48 -11.42
CA PRO A 86 -18.72 -51.53 -11.27
C PRO A 86 -19.41 -50.33 -11.95
N ALA A 87 -20.59 -50.54 -12.55
CA ALA A 87 -21.29 -49.55 -13.36
C ALA A 87 -21.62 -48.24 -12.61
N THR A 88 -21.95 -48.34 -11.33
CA THR A 88 -22.18 -47.23 -10.39
C THR A 88 -21.09 -47.29 -9.32
N TYR A 89 -19.94 -46.68 -9.58
CA TYR A 89 -18.80 -46.66 -8.66
C TYR A 89 -18.26 -45.23 -8.56
N ASP A 90 -18.25 -44.70 -7.35
CA ASP A 90 -17.72 -43.38 -7.02
C ASP A 90 -16.85 -43.53 -5.76
N PRO A 91 -15.51 -43.67 -5.92
CA PRO A 91 -14.60 -43.93 -4.81
C PRO A 91 -14.37 -42.68 -3.98
N LEU A 92 -14.20 -42.86 -2.67
CA LEU A 92 -13.61 -41.85 -1.81
C LEU A 92 -12.18 -41.51 -2.26
N ARG A 93 -11.88 -40.23 -2.47
CA ARG A 93 -10.53 -39.72 -2.77
C ARG A 93 -9.98 -39.00 -1.55
N ALA A 94 -9.13 -39.68 -0.80
CA ALA A 94 -8.50 -39.12 0.39
C ALA A 94 -7.01 -38.82 0.18
N ALA A 95 -6.42 -37.95 0.99
CA ALA A 95 -4.98 -37.76 1.01
C ALA A 95 -4.50 -37.41 2.42
N PHE A 96 -3.29 -37.85 2.74
CA PHE A 96 -2.66 -37.56 4.02
C PHE A 96 -1.93 -36.21 3.95
N TYR A 97 -2.28 -35.33 4.88
CA TYR A 97 -1.58 -34.07 5.15
C TYR A 97 -0.74 -34.21 6.41
N VAL A 98 0.53 -33.82 6.31
CA VAL A 98 1.46 -33.83 7.45
C VAL A 98 2.07 -32.45 7.64
N SER A 99 2.21 -32.03 8.89
CA SER A 99 2.66 -30.68 9.23
C SER A 99 4.18 -30.52 9.26
N TRP A 100 4.92 -31.63 9.27
CA TRP A 100 6.39 -31.64 9.30
C TRP A 100 7.03 -31.55 7.91
N ASP A 101 6.25 -31.71 6.85
CA ASP A 101 6.72 -31.49 5.48
C ASP A 101 5.98 -30.32 4.83
N PRO A 102 6.69 -29.21 4.55
CA PRO A 102 6.11 -28.06 3.89
C PRO A 102 5.48 -28.32 2.53
N THR A 103 6.01 -29.28 1.74
CA THR A 103 5.46 -29.59 0.40
C THR A 103 4.04 -30.15 0.50
N SER A 104 3.67 -30.73 1.65
CA SER A 104 2.31 -31.20 1.93
C SER A 104 1.29 -30.07 1.89
N PHE A 105 1.66 -28.89 2.39
CA PHE A 105 0.81 -27.71 2.36
C PHE A 105 0.75 -27.09 0.96
N ALA A 106 1.88 -27.00 0.26
CA ALA A 106 1.92 -26.51 -1.12
C ALA A 106 1.04 -27.37 -2.05
N SER A 107 1.20 -28.68 -1.98
CA SER A 107 0.41 -29.66 -2.73
C SER A 107 -1.08 -29.58 -2.39
N LEU A 108 -1.44 -29.38 -1.12
CA LEU A 108 -2.84 -29.17 -0.73
C LEU A 108 -3.45 -27.92 -1.39
N LYS A 109 -2.76 -26.77 -1.35
CA LYS A 109 -3.25 -25.53 -1.96
C LYS A 109 -3.59 -25.71 -3.44
N GLU A 110 -2.76 -26.47 -4.15
CA GLU A 110 -2.91 -26.72 -5.57
C GLU A 110 -4.02 -27.74 -5.88
N HIS A 111 -4.11 -28.81 -5.07
CA HIS A 111 -4.88 -30.01 -5.45
C HIS A 111 -6.07 -30.33 -4.54
N TYR A 112 -6.42 -29.49 -3.56
CA TYR A 112 -7.56 -29.75 -2.64
C TYR A 112 -8.87 -30.06 -3.36
N ARG A 113 -9.06 -29.57 -4.60
CA ARG A 113 -10.28 -29.81 -5.40
C ARG A 113 -10.43 -31.24 -5.89
N HIS A 114 -9.36 -32.03 -5.83
CA HIS A 114 -9.36 -33.45 -6.20
C HIS A 114 -9.62 -34.37 -5.00
N LEU A 115 -9.87 -33.80 -3.81
CA LEU A 115 -10.02 -34.52 -2.55
C LEU A 115 -11.46 -34.45 -2.04
N ASP A 116 -11.99 -35.59 -1.63
CA ASP A 116 -13.26 -35.70 -0.90
C ASP A 116 -13.04 -35.66 0.62
N LEU A 117 -11.85 -36.06 1.08
CA LEU A 117 -11.48 -36.15 2.48
C LEU A 117 -9.98 -35.85 2.68
N LEU A 118 -9.68 -34.92 3.58
CA LEU A 118 -8.32 -34.68 4.03
C LEU A 118 -8.06 -35.44 5.34
N ILE A 119 -7.00 -36.25 5.39
CA ILE A 119 -6.56 -36.94 6.60
C ILE A 119 -5.37 -36.18 7.15
N SER A 120 -5.58 -35.35 8.17
CA SER A 120 -4.52 -34.48 8.70
C SER A 120 -3.89 -35.05 9.96
N GLU A 121 -2.57 -35.25 9.96
CA GLU A 121 -1.81 -35.55 11.17
C GLU A 121 -1.86 -34.35 12.13
N GLN A 122 -2.62 -34.50 13.20
CA GLN A 122 -2.88 -33.42 14.16
C GLN A 122 -2.57 -33.81 15.60
N LEU A 123 -2.68 -35.10 15.93
CA LEU A 123 -2.66 -35.58 17.30
C LEU A 123 -1.75 -36.79 17.45
N HIS A 124 -1.18 -36.93 18.65
CA HIS A 124 -0.31 -38.03 18.99
C HIS A 124 -0.68 -38.62 20.36
N ALA A 125 -0.64 -39.94 20.47
CA ALA A 125 -0.87 -40.70 21.70
C ALA A 125 0.46 -41.33 22.17
N VAL A 126 1.35 -40.49 22.70
CA VAL A 126 2.73 -40.85 23.05
C VAL A 126 2.96 -41.04 24.54
N THR A 127 1.93 -40.82 25.37
CA THR A 127 2.00 -40.96 26.83
C THR A 127 1.26 -42.23 27.28
N PRO A 128 1.74 -42.94 28.33
CA PRO A 128 1.11 -44.17 28.79
C PRO A 128 -0.23 -43.97 29.51
N ASP A 129 -0.59 -42.72 29.84
CA ASP A 129 -1.78 -42.36 30.60
C ASP A 129 -2.99 -41.95 29.75
N GLY A 130 -2.87 -41.96 28.42
CA GLY A 130 -3.97 -41.63 27.50
C GLY A 130 -4.16 -40.14 27.21
N GLY A 131 -3.15 -39.30 27.51
CA GLY A 131 -3.13 -37.90 27.13
C GLY A 131 -2.96 -37.70 25.62
N LEU A 132 -3.51 -36.60 25.08
CA LEU A 132 -3.21 -36.17 23.71
C LEU A 132 -1.97 -35.31 23.71
N THR A 133 -1.19 -35.42 22.64
CA THR A 133 -0.04 -34.58 22.39
C THR A 133 -0.20 -33.89 21.04
N VAL A 134 0.17 -32.61 20.98
CA VAL A 134 0.35 -31.85 19.73
C VAL A 134 1.84 -31.54 19.59
N ILE A 135 2.39 -31.75 18.40
CA ILE A 135 3.78 -31.46 18.08
C ILE A 135 3.84 -30.18 17.26
N ASP A 136 4.56 -29.20 17.78
CA ASP A 136 4.94 -27.99 17.07
C ASP A 136 6.30 -28.25 16.41
N TYR A 137 6.26 -28.61 15.12
CA TYR A 137 7.45 -28.94 14.34
C TYR A 137 8.35 -27.73 14.10
N GLU A 138 7.81 -26.50 14.05
CA GLU A 138 8.60 -25.27 13.91
C GLU A 138 9.46 -25.02 15.15
N ARG A 139 8.88 -25.19 16.34
CA ARG A 139 9.60 -25.02 17.62
C ARG A 139 10.31 -26.28 18.09
N ASN A 140 10.08 -27.41 17.43
CA ASN A 140 10.48 -28.76 17.86
C ASN A 140 10.08 -29.04 19.32
N GLN A 141 8.82 -28.75 19.65
CA GLN A 141 8.26 -28.90 20.99
C GLN A 141 7.00 -29.76 20.95
N SER A 142 6.87 -30.67 21.92
CA SER A 142 5.68 -31.49 22.10
C SER A 142 4.94 -31.03 23.34
N TYR A 143 3.62 -30.87 23.23
CA TYR A 143 2.75 -30.43 24.32
C TYR A 143 1.73 -31.50 24.62
N GLU A 144 1.70 -32.01 25.85
CA GLU A 144 0.52 -32.73 26.33
C GLU A 144 -0.62 -31.73 26.51
N VAL A 145 -1.78 -32.01 25.91
CA VAL A 145 -2.86 -31.05 25.76
C VAL A 145 -4.23 -31.69 26.00
N GLU A 146 -5.12 -30.89 26.57
CA GLU A 146 -6.55 -31.18 26.58
C GLU A 146 -7.19 -30.72 25.26
N PRO A 147 -8.37 -31.25 24.86
CA PRO A 147 -8.97 -31.00 23.54
C PRO A 147 -9.12 -29.52 23.14
N ASP A 148 -9.50 -28.63 24.07
CA ASP A 148 -9.62 -27.19 23.80
C ASP A 148 -8.26 -26.54 23.52
N THR A 149 -7.24 -26.97 24.25
CA THR A 149 -5.87 -26.45 24.09
C THR A 149 -5.29 -26.93 22.78
N ALA A 150 -5.49 -28.22 22.43
CA ALA A 150 -5.11 -28.78 21.15
C ALA A 150 -5.71 -27.97 19.99
N LEU A 151 -7.02 -27.72 20.01
CA LEU A 151 -7.70 -26.92 18.98
C LEU A 151 -7.15 -25.49 18.90
N SER A 152 -6.89 -24.84 20.04
CA SER A 152 -6.36 -23.48 20.07
C SER A 152 -4.95 -23.35 19.47
N LEU A 153 -4.14 -24.41 19.61
CA LEU A 153 -2.80 -24.49 19.02
C LEU A 153 -2.89 -24.76 17.52
N LEU A 154 -3.68 -25.75 17.11
CA LEU A 154 -3.87 -26.10 15.70
C LEU A 154 -4.51 -24.96 14.89
N GLN A 155 -5.42 -24.17 15.48
CA GLN A 155 -5.96 -22.98 14.83
C GLN A 155 -4.91 -21.93 14.43
N GLN A 156 -3.68 -22.02 14.96
CA GLN A 156 -2.57 -21.13 14.62
C GLN A 156 -1.67 -21.69 13.52
N ASP A 157 -1.84 -22.96 13.12
CA ASP A 157 -1.03 -23.59 12.08
C ASP A 157 -1.37 -23.12 10.66
N LYS A 158 -0.50 -23.43 9.70
CA LYS A 158 -0.63 -23.03 8.29
C LYS A 158 -1.94 -23.57 7.66
N LEU A 159 -2.31 -24.82 7.96
CA LEU A 159 -3.51 -25.47 7.44
C LEU A 159 -4.80 -24.74 7.87
N HIS A 160 -4.98 -24.51 9.16
CA HIS A 160 -6.20 -23.92 9.70
C HIS A 160 -6.33 -22.43 9.38
N GLN A 161 -5.21 -21.69 9.31
CA GLN A 161 -5.21 -20.30 8.84
C GLN A 161 -5.63 -20.23 7.37
N TRP A 162 -5.13 -21.13 6.53
CA TRP A 162 -5.54 -21.20 5.13
C TRP A 162 -7.01 -21.59 4.96
N LEU A 163 -7.49 -22.61 5.69
CA LEU A 163 -8.91 -23.00 5.68
C LEU A 163 -9.82 -21.83 6.10
N LYS A 164 -9.41 -21.05 7.10
CA LYS A 164 -10.13 -19.84 7.54
C LYS A 164 -10.14 -18.76 6.45
N GLN A 165 -9.02 -18.56 5.76
CA GLN A 165 -8.93 -17.63 4.63
C GLN A 165 -9.86 -18.04 3.48
N GLN A 166 -9.86 -19.32 3.10
CA GLN A 166 -10.74 -19.84 2.04
C GLN A 166 -12.23 -19.67 2.39
N LYS A 167 -12.61 -19.88 3.64
CA LYS A 167 -13.99 -19.60 4.13
C LYS A 167 -14.35 -18.11 4.10
N GLY A 168 -13.37 -17.22 4.30
CA GLY A 168 -13.55 -15.77 4.16
C GLY A 168 -13.80 -15.34 2.71
N VAL A 169 -13.20 -16.04 1.75
CA VAL A 169 -13.36 -15.79 0.30
C VAL A 169 -14.66 -16.43 -0.23
N SER A 170 -14.93 -17.68 0.14
CA SER A 170 -16.12 -18.44 -0.24
C SER A 170 -16.79 -19.04 1.00
N PRO A 171 -17.93 -18.47 1.44
CA PRO A 171 -18.63 -18.95 2.63
C PRO A 171 -19.08 -20.42 2.58
N ASN A 172 -19.21 -20.99 1.37
CA ASN A 172 -19.62 -22.38 1.12
C ASN A 172 -18.42 -23.32 0.92
N PHE A 173 -17.19 -22.89 1.19
CA PHE A 173 -16.02 -23.76 1.10
C PHE A 173 -16.10 -24.88 2.15
N GLU A 174 -16.13 -26.12 1.69
CA GLU A 174 -16.11 -27.34 2.52
C GLU A 174 -15.04 -28.30 2.02
N LEU A 175 -14.12 -28.68 2.90
CA LEU A 175 -13.17 -29.78 2.73
C LEU A 175 -13.30 -30.63 3.99
N PRO A 176 -14.01 -31.77 3.95
CA PRO A 176 -14.12 -32.66 5.10
C PRO A 176 -12.73 -33.11 5.57
N MET A 177 -12.54 -33.11 6.89
CA MET A 177 -11.29 -33.52 7.51
C MET A 177 -11.55 -34.68 8.47
N MET A 178 -10.54 -35.54 8.62
CA MET A 178 -10.45 -36.47 9.74
C MET A 178 -9.07 -36.33 10.38
N GLY A 179 -9.06 -35.99 11.67
CA GLY A 179 -7.83 -35.92 12.46
C GLY A 179 -7.18 -37.29 12.59
N LEU A 180 -5.94 -37.40 12.14
CA LEU A 180 -5.10 -38.59 12.32
C LEU A 180 -4.40 -38.55 13.67
N VAL A 181 -4.43 -39.69 14.34
CA VAL A 181 -3.80 -39.91 15.65
C VAL A 181 -2.82 -41.06 15.55
N ASN A 182 -1.54 -40.80 15.84
CA ASN A 182 -0.49 -41.82 15.81
C ASN A 182 0.26 -41.97 17.14
N ASN A 183 1.09 -43.00 17.27
CA ASN A 183 1.94 -43.26 18.43
C ASN A 183 3.42 -42.84 18.22
N SER A 184 3.68 -41.86 17.35
CA SER A 184 5.01 -41.28 17.12
C SER A 184 5.15 -39.94 17.82
N ASN A 185 6.35 -39.61 18.31
CA ASN A 185 6.69 -38.25 18.76
C ASN A 185 7.43 -37.43 17.68
N GLY A 186 7.27 -37.81 16.41
CA GLY A 186 8.01 -37.28 15.27
C GLY A 186 9.06 -38.30 14.80
N PRO A 187 10.25 -38.38 15.44
CA PRO A 187 11.34 -39.24 14.97
C PRO A 187 11.26 -40.70 15.44
N THR A 188 10.41 -41.03 16.42
CA THR A 188 10.38 -42.38 17.01
C THR A 188 8.98 -42.85 17.38
N TRP A 189 8.67 -44.10 17.03
CA TRP A 189 7.48 -44.81 17.51
C TRP A 189 7.58 -45.14 19.00
N ARG A 190 6.53 -44.84 19.76
CA ARG A 190 6.46 -45.01 21.22
C ARG A 190 5.73 -46.30 21.60
N THR A 191 6.21 -47.41 21.03
CA THR A 191 5.62 -48.74 21.16
C THR A 191 5.44 -49.19 22.61
N LYS A 192 6.42 -48.88 23.48
CA LYS A 192 6.37 -49.29 24.90
C LYS A 192 5.29 -48.53 25.66
N GLU A 193 5.21 -47.22 25.44
CA GLU A 193 4.19 -46.36 26.05
C GLU A 193 2.80 -46.71 25.53
N LEU A 194 2.66 -46.98 24.23
CA LEU A 194 1.42 -47.44 23.61
C LEU A 194 0.95 -48.76 24.24
N ALA A 195 1.84 -49.74 24.44
CA ALA A 195 1.48 -50.99 25.10
C ALA A 195 0.98 -50.76 26.54
N GLY A 196 1.59 -49.83 27.28
CA GLY A 196 1.15 -49.42 28.61
C GLY A 196 -0.23 -48.76 28.61
N LEU A 197 -0.46 -47.84 27.67
CA LEU A 197 -1.76 -47.16 27.46
C LEU A 197 -2.86 -48.16 27.17
N LEU A 198 -2.63 -49.07 26.20
CA LEU A 198 -3.62 -50.05 25.79
C LEU A 198 -3.97 -51.01 26.93
N ALA A 199 -3.00 -51.43 27.74
CA ALA A 199 -3.24 -52.35 28.85
C ALA A 199 -4.09 -51.76 29.99
N ASN A 200 -4.13 -50.42 30.13
CA ASN A 200 -4.83 -49.74 31.23
C ASN A 200 -6.23 -49.22 30.78
N PRO A 201 -7.34 -49.74 31.36
CA PRO A 201 -8.69 -49.28 31.02
C PRO A 201 -8.91 -47.77 31.23
N ASP A 202 -8.36 -47.18 32.30
CA ASP A 202 -8.55 -45.74 32.58
C ASP A 202 -7.86 -44.88 31.52
N SER A 203 -6.68 -45.30 31.05
CA SER A 203 -5.93 -44.63 29.99
C SER A 203 -6.64 -44.74 28.64
N ARG A 204 -7.20 -45.90 28.30
CA ARG A 204 -8.02 -46.08 27.10
C ARG A 204 -9.28 -45.23 27.12
N HIS A 205 -9.99 -45.17 28.26
CA HIS A 205 -11.17 -44.34 28.43
C HIS A 205 -10.83 -42.85 28.32
N ARG A 206 -9.72 -42.41 28.92
CA ARG A 206 -9.24 -41.02 28.80
C ARG A 206 -8.95 -40.67 27.35
N LEU A 207 -8.19 -41.51 26.63
CA LEU A 207 -7.90 -41.28 25.22
C LEU A 207 -9.18 -41.26 24.37
N THR A 208 -10.10 -42.19 24.62
CA THR A 208 -11.41 -42.25 23.92
C THR A 208 -12.21 -40.97 24.10
N TRP A 209 -12.30 -40.48 25.34
CA TRP A 209 -12.98 -39.22 25.63
C TRP A 209 -12.29 -38.05 24.93
N ASN A 210 -10.96 -37.96 25.05
CA ASN A 210 -10.17 -36.88 24.46
C ASN A 210 -10.36 -36.80 22.94
N LEU A 211 -10.24 -37.93 22.23
CA LEU A 211 -10.41 -38.01 20.78
C LEU A 211 -11.83 -37.63 20.34
N THR A 212 -12.84 -38.12 21.06
CA THR A 212 -14.23 -37.81 20.76
C THR A 212 -14.52 -36.32 20.96
N GLN A 213 -14.05 -35.74 22.07
CA GLN A 213 -14.25 -34.32 22.36
C GLN A 213 -13.52 -33.43 21.36
N PHE A 214 -12.30 -33.80 20.99
CA PHE A 214 -11.54 -33.08 19.97
C PHE A 214 -12.30 -33.05 18.64
N ALA A 215 -12.67 -34.21 18.11
CA ALA A 215 -13.36 -34.31 16.82
C ALA A 215 -14.68 -33.51 16.78
N VAL A 216 -15.47 -33.55 17.86
CA VAL A 216 -16.71 -32.75 17.96
C VAL A 216 -16.42 -31.25 17.93
N ARG A 217 -15.41 -30.79 18.68
CA ARG A 217 -15.09 -29.36 18.82
C ARG A 217 -14.43 -28.80 17.57
N ALA A 218 -13.55 -29.57 16.95
CA ALA A 218 -12.89 -29.26 15.68
C ALA A 218 -13.84 -29.38 14.47
N ARG A 219 -15.00 -30.02 14.64
CA ARG A 219 -15.99 -30.32 13.58
C ARG A 219 -15.41 -31.24 12.49
N GLU A 220 -14.62 -32.22 12.91
CA GLU A 220 -14.09 -33.26 12.04
C GLU A 220 -15.21 -34.18 11.54
N ALA A 221 -15.02 -34.83 10.39
CA ALA A 221 -15.89 -35.91 9.93
C ALA A 221 -15.69 -37.21 10.73
N GLY A 222 -14.59 -37.31 11.49
CA GLY A 222 -14.20 -38.50 12.23
C GLY A 222 -12.73 -38.49 12.66
N ILE A 223 -12.25 -39.64 13.12
CA ILE A 223 -10.85 -39.88 13.48
C ILE A 223 -10.26 -41.00 12.62
N VAL A 224 -9.01 -40.81 12.18
CA VAL A 224 -8.17 -41.88 11.64
C VAL A 224 -7.19 -42.32 12.73
N LEU A 225 -7.22 -43.59 13.11
CA LEU A 225 -6.29 -44.13 14.08
C LEU A 225 -5.16 -44.86 13.36
N ASP A 226 -3.92 -44.45 13.61
CA ASP A 226 -2.72 -44.97 12.97
C ASP A 226 -1.69 -45.39 14.03
N PHE A 227 -1.97 -46.53 14.67
CA PHE A 227 -1.06 -47.12 15.65
C PHE A 227 -0.20 -48.17 15.00
N GLU A 228 1.07 -47.83 14.82
CA GLU A 228 2.08 -48.71 14.23
C GLU A 228 2.92 -49.43 15.30
N ASP A 229 3.58 -50.52 14.91
CA ASP A 229 4.38 -51.39 15.78
C ASP A 229 3.62 -51.91 17.01
N VAL A 230 2.31 -52.17 16.91
CA VAL A 230 1.51 -52.70 18.03
C VAL A 230 2.00 -54.12 18.38
N PRO A 231 2.55 -54.37 19.58
CA PRO A 231 3.07 -55.69 19.92
C PRO A 231 1.97 -56.74 19.88
N GLU A 232 2.29 -57.96 19.44
CA GLU A 232 1.34 -59.08 19.38
C GLU A 232 0.63 -59.32 20.72
N ALA A 233 1.37 -59.20 21.84
CA ALA A 233 0.82 -59.31 23.19
C ALA A 233 -0.24 -58.25 23.53
N SER A 234 -0.20 -57.09 22.85
CA SER A 234 -1.12 -55.96 23.05
C SER A 234 -2.33 -55.99 22.10
N GLN A 235 -2.37 -56.89 21.12
CA GLN A 235 -3.46 -56.96 20.12
C GLN A 235 -4.85 -57.15 20.76
N LYS A 236 -4.94 -57.91 21.87
CA LYS A 236 -6.19 -58.04 22.63
C LYS A 236 -6.65 -56.68 23.17
N HIS A 237 -5.75 -55.95 23.81
CA HIS A 237 -6.03 -54.63 24.38
C HIS A 237 -6.31 -53.58 23.31
N TYR A 238 -5.69 -53.72 22.14
CA TYR A 238 -6.00 -52.87 21.00
C TYR A 238 -7.44 -53.06 20.50
N ARG A 239 -7.91 -54.31 20.43
CA ARG A 239 -9.34 -54.59 20.13
C ARG A 239 -10.29 -54.05 21.20
N GLU A 240 -9.92 -54.14 22.48
CA GLU A 240 -10.69 -53.54 23.57
C GLU A 240 -10.81 -52.02 23.40
N PHE A 241 -9.70 -51.34 23.07
CA PHE A 241 -9.69 -49.91 22.78
C PHE A 241 -10.63 -49.55 21.61
N ILE A 242 -10.56 -50.27 20.49
CA ILE A 242 -11.43 -49.99 19.34
C ILE A 242 -12.90 -50.26 19.66
N ALA A 243 -13.21 -51.28 20.47
CA ALA A 243 -14.57 -51.54 20.94
C ALA A 243 -15.12 -50.45 21.86
N GLU A 244 -14.25 -49.67 22.52
CA GLU A 244 -14.59 -48.49 23.32
C GLU A 244 -14.73 -47.23 22.43
N LEU A 245 -13.77 -47.01 21.52
CA LEU A 245 -13.68 -45.81 20.69
C LEU A 245 -14.74 -45.73 19.59
N ALA A 246 -14.99 -46.81 18.85
CA ALA A 246 -15.90 -46.78 17.70
C ALA A 246 -17.33 -46.38 18.12
N PRO A 247 -17.94 -46.99 19.15
CA PRO A 247 -19.27 -46.57 19.62
C PRO A 247 -19.30 -45.14 20.16
N ALA A 248 -18.22 -44.67 20.79
CA ALA A 248 -18.14 -43.31 21.31
C ALA A 248 -18.19 -42.25 20.19
N LEU A 249 -17.47 -42.49 19.09
CA LEU A 249 -17.50 -41.64 17.89
C LEU A 249 -18.85 -41.74 17.17
N HIS A 250 -19.36 -42.96 16.94
CA HIS A 250 -20.65 -43.18 16.25
C HIS A 250 -21.82 -42.53 16.99
N ALA A 251 -21.81 -42.51 18.33
CA ALA A 251 -22.82 -41.84 19.14
C ALA A 251 -22.90 -40.32 18.90
N GLN A 252 -21.83 -39.72 18.38
CA GLN A 252 -21.77 -38.31 17.99
C GLN A 252 -21.97 -38.10 16.48
N GLY A 253 -22.25 -39.16 15.71
CA GLY A 253 -22.33 -39.10 14.25
C GLY A 253 -20.97 -38.98 13.54
N LEU A 254 -19.87 -39.23 14.24
CA LEU A 254 -18.51 -39.19 13.72
C LEU A 254 -18.07 -40.57 13.23
N LYS A 255 -17.20 -40.62 12.22
CA LYS A 255 -16.65 -41.88 11.68
C LYS A 255 -15.34 -42.28 12.35
N LEU A 256 -15.03 -43.57 12.32
CA LEU A 256 -13.72 -44.12 12.68
C LEU A 256 -13.12 -44.89 11.50
N MET A 257 -11.93 -44.47 11.07
CA MET A 257 -11.09 -45.27 10.18
C MET A 257 -9.84 -45.73 10.93
N ILE A 258 -9.30 -46.87 10.56
CA ILE A 258 -8.10 -47.45 11.19
C ILE A 258 -7.08 -47.82 10.11
N ALA A 259 -5.86 -47.31 10.23
CA ALA A 259 -4.76 -47.69 9.37
C ALA A 259 -4.15 -49.01 9.85
N LEU A 260 -3.99 -49.98 8.94
CA LEU A 260 -3.42 -51.29 9.25
C LEU A 260 -2.41 -51.70 8.18
N PRO A 261 -1.32 -52.39 8.56
CA PRO A 261 -0.32 -52.87 7.61
C PRO A 261 -0.92 -53.87 6.62
N ALA A 262 -0.29 -54.03 5.46
CA ALA A 262 -0.72 -55.06 4.52
C ALA A 262 -0.26 -56.46 4.96
N HIS A 263 -1.21 -57.41 4.99
CA HIS A 263 -0.94 -58.83 5.18
C HIS A 263 -0.22 -59.23 6.50
N ASP A 264 -0.56 -58.56 7.61
CA ASP A 264 -0.05 -58.92 8.94
C ASP A 264 -1.09 -59.70 9.75
N GLU A 265 -0.95 -61.02 9.83
CA GLU A 265 -1.92 -61.88 10.52
C GLU A 265 -2.01 -61.67 12.05
N SER A 266 -1.14 -60.87 12.66
CA SER A 266 -1.25 -60.50 14.08
C SER A 266 -2.46 -59.58 14.36
N TYR A 267 -2.96 -58.88 13.33
CA TYR A 267 -4.14 -58.01 13.42
C TYR A 267 -5.43 -58.74 13.02
N ASP A 268 -6.50 -58.51 13.78
CA ASP A 268 -7.83 -59.09 13.49
C ASP A 268 -8.65 -58.17 12.57
N TYR A 269 -8.34 -58.19 11.27
CA TYR A 269 -9.02 -57.36 10.28
C TYR A 269 -10.54 -57.56 10.24
N ALA A 270 -11.03 -58.78 10.50
CA ALA A 270 -12.47 -59.04 10.50
C ALA A 270 -13.16 -58.32 11.66
N PHE A 271 -12.52 -58.30 12.84
CA PHE A 271 -12.97 -57.49 13.97
C PHE A 271 -12.95 -56.00 13.64
N PHE A 272 -11.80 -55.47 13.18
CA PHE A 272 -11.66 -54.03 12.90
C PHE A 272 -12.62 -53.57 11.79
N GLY A 273 -12.76 -54.34 10.72
CA GLY A 273 -13.71 -54.06 9.64
C GLY A 273 -15.17 -54.13 10.09
N LYS A 274 -15.48 -54.85 11.18
CA LYS A 274 -16.83 -54.81 11.77
C LYS A 274 -17.06 -53.55 12.60
N GLN A 275 -16.08 -53.13 13.40
CA GLN A 275 -16.19 -52.00 14.32
C GLN A 275 -16.05 -50.64 13.63
N CYS A 276 -15.07 -50.50 12.73
CA CYS A 276 -14.74 -49.24 12.07
C CYS A 276 -15.61 -49.01 10.82
N ASP A 277 -15.72 -47.75 10.39
CA ASP A 277 -16.35 -47.37 9.13
C ASP A 277 -15.51 -47.85 7.93
N ALA A 278 -14.18 -47.77 8.05
CA ALA A 278 -13.24 -48.27 7.07
C ALA A 278 -11.92 -48.74 7.69
N ILE A 279 -11.24 -49.66 7.01
CA ILE A 279 -9.81 -49.93 7.20
C ILE A 279 -9.06 -49.21 6.09
N ILE A 280 -8.07 -48.39 6.47
CA ILE A 280 -7.09 -47.87 5.54
C ILE A 280 -5.97 -48.90 5.44
N LEU A 281 -5.92 -49.64 4.33
CA LEU A 281 -4.90 -50.65 4.11
C LEU A 281 -3.62 -49.95 3.63
N MET A 282 -2.55 -49.99 4.42
CA MET A 282 -1.22 -49.48 4.05
C MET A 282 -0.55 -50.45 3.08
N ASN A 283 -1.01 -50.44 1.83
CA ASN A 283 -0.61 -51.39 0.79
C ASN A 283 0.63 -50.91 0.03
N TYR A 284 1.66 -50.55 0.78
CA TYR A 284 2.96 -50.10 0.31
C TYR A 284 4.04 -50.54 1.32
N ASP A 285 5.28 -50.08 1.16
CA ASP A 285 6.42 -50.50 1.98
C ASP A 285 6.68 -52.02 1.94
N GLN A 286 6.45 -52.65 0.78
CA GLN A 286 6.94 -54.02 0.52
C GLN A 286 8.45 -54.12 0.79
N HIS A 287 9.15 -53.03 0.46
CA HIS A 287 10.52 -52.73 0.85
C HIS A 287 10.53 -51.34 1.50
N TRP A 288 11.17 -51.21 2.66
CA TRP A 288 11.14 -50.01 3.51
C TRP A 288 12.56 -49.57 3.93
N GLN A 289 12.67 -48.43 4.63
CA GLN A 289 13.93 -47.77 4.98
C GLN A 289 15.02 -48.68 5.58
N THR A 290 14.67 -49.63 6.45
CA THR A 290 15.65 -50.54 7.10
C THR A 290 15.70 -51.93 6.46
N GLY A 291 14.89 -52.16 5.43
CA GLY A 291 14.83 -53.39 4.65
C GLY A 291 15.86 -53.45 3.52
N ALA A 292 15.79 -54.51 2.72
CA ALA A 292 16.59 -54.64 1.50
C ALA A 292 16.00 -53.79 0.36
N PRO A 293 16.81 -53.26 -0.57
CA PRO A 293 16.32 -52.52 -1.74
C PRO A 293 15.32 -53.32 -2.57
N GLY A 294 14.30 -52.64 -3.11
CA GLY A 294 13.29 -53.23 -3.99
C GLY A 294 12.07 -52.32 -4.21
N ALA A 295 11.11 -52.81 -5.00
CA ALA A 295 9.90 -52.07 -5.33
C ALA A 295 9.07 -51.72 -4.09
N ILE A 296 8.58 -50.48 -4.01
CA ILE A 296 7.78 -49.99 -2.87
C ILE A 296 6.46 -50.77 -2.76
N ALA A 297 5.81 -51.00 -3.90
CA ALA A 297 4.63 -51.86 -3.99
C ALA A 297 4.52 -52.46 -5.39
N ALA A 298 5.11 -53.65 -5.57
CA ALA A 298 4.98 -54.38 -6.83
C ALA A 298 3.50 -54.66 -7.15
N GLN A 299 3.09 -54.51 -8.42
CA GLN A 299 1.67 -54.60 -8.81
C GLN A 299 1.04 -55.96 -8.45
N ASP A 300 1.78 -57.06 -8.56
CA ASP A 300 1.29 -58.39 -8.20
C ASP A 300 1.12 -58.54 -6.68
N TRP A 301 2.11 -58.10 -5.89
CA TRP A 301 2.04 -58.04 -4.43
C TRP A 301 0.84 -57.18 -3.96
N PHE A 302 0.69 -55.99 -4.54
CA PHE A 302 -0.42 -55.06 -4.24
C PHE A 302 -1.78 -55.73 -4.44
N VAL A 303 -1.98 -56.40 -5.59
CA VAL A 303 -3.24 -57.10 -5.92
C VAL A 303 -3.46 -58.34 -5.03
N GLU A 304 -2.41 -59.07 -4.68
CA GLU A 304 -2.51 -60.26 -3.83
C GLU A 304 -2.93 -59.88 -2.40
N ASN A 305 -2.40 -58.77 -1.86
CA ASN A 305 -2.84 -58.23 -0.57
C ASN A 305 -4.31 -57.79 -0.59
N LEU A 306 -4.77 -57.15 -1.67
CA LEU A 306 -6.18 -56.79 -1.83
C LEU A 306 -7.09 -58.04 -1.88
N ARG A 307 -6.70 -59.07 -2.63
CA ARG A 307 -7.46 -60.33 -2.65
C ARG A 307 -7.51 -61.00 -1.27
N TRP A 308 -6.43 -60.93 -0.52
CA TRP A 308 -6.35 -61.52 0.80
C TRP A 308 -7.26 -60.79 1.79
N ILE A 309 -7.21 -59.46 1.85
CA ILE A 309 -8.04 -58.70 2.81
C ILE A 309 -9.53 -58.82 2.49
N LEU A 310 -9.89 -58.88 1.20
CA LEU A 310 -11.28 -59.01 0.76
C LEU A 310 -11.92 -60.37 1.10
N GLN A 311 -11.13 -61.36 1.52
CA GLN A 311 -11.66 -62.60 2.10
C GLN A 311 -12.16 -62.39 3.54
N LYS A 312 -11.72 -61.32 4.21
CA LYS A 312 -11.97 -61.05 5.63
C LYS A 312 -12.89 -59.84 5.83
N VAL A 313 -12.79 -58.83 4.96
CA VAL A 313 -13.50 -57.54 5.08
C VAL A 313 -14.17 -57.19 3.76
N ALA A 314 -15.40 -56.65 3.83
CA ALA A 314 -16.14 -56.26 2.63
C ALA A 314 -15.47 -55.07 1.91
N ALA A 315 -15.46 -55.09 0.58
CA ALA A 315 -14.82 -54.05 -0.23
C ALA A 315 -15.25 -52.61 0.11
N PRO A 316 -16.54 -52.30 0.36
CA PRO A 316 -16.98 -50.94 0.74
C PRO A 316 -16.48 -50.44 2.10
N LYS A 317 -15.71 -51.26 2.85
CA LYS A 317 -15.04 -50.89 4.10
C LYS A 317 -13.52 -50.84 3.98
N ILE A 318 -12.98 -50.89 2.77
CA ILE A 318 -11.54 -50.80 2.52
C ILE A 318 -11.25 -49.49 1.80
N VAL A 319 -10.40 -48.66 2.39
CA VAL A 319 -9.73 -47.55 1.70
C VAL A 319 -8.30 -47.99 1.46
N VAL A 320 -7.82 -47.96 0.22
CA VAL A 320 -6.47 -48.45 -0.09
C VAL A 320 -5.51 -47.28 -0.10
N ALA A 321 -4.48 -47.31 0.74
CA ALA A 321 -3.47 -46.27 0.72
C ALA A 321 -2.52 -46.49 -0.46
N ILE A 322 -2.29 -45.44 -1.25
CA ILE A 322 -1.44 -45.43 -2.45
C ILE A 322 -0.19 -44.63 -2.13
N ALA A 323 0.97 -45.28 -2.21
CA ALA A 323 2.25 -44.60 -2.07
C ALA A 323 2.59 -43.79 -3.30
N ASN A 324 3.25 -42.64 -3.12
CA ASN A 324 3.89 -41.95 -4.22
C ASN A 324 5.10 -41.19 -3.71
N TYR A 325 6.22 -41.91 -3.64
CA TYR A 325 7.51 -41.47 -3.11
C TYR A 325 8.58 -42.45 -3.61
N ALA A 326 9.83 -42.24 -3.19
CA ALA A 326 10.97 -43.07 -3.53
C ALA A 326 11.82 -43.37 -2.29
N TYR A 327 12.62 -44.45 -2.39
CA TYR A 327 13.67 -44.74 -1.43
C TYR A 327 15.01 -44.85 -2.15
N ASP A 328 16.05 -44.27 -1.55
CA ASP A 328 17.43 -44.38 -2.00
C ASP A 328 18.27 -45.15 -0.97
N TRP A 329 18.66 -46.37 -1.33
CA TRP A 329 19.52 -47.21 -0.50
C TRP A 329 20.99 -47.04 -0.87
N SER A 330 21.80 -46.58 0.09
CA SER A 330 23.26 -46.55 -0.07
C SER A 330 23.90 -47.88 0.35
N LEU A 331 24.53 -48.56 -0.61
CA LEU A 331 25.30 -49.78 -0.39
C LEU A 331 26.76 -49.43 -0.10
N ALA A 332 27.08 -49.20 1.18
CA ALA A 332 28.45 -48.95 1.61
C ALA A 332 29.37 -50.15 1.30
N ARG A 333 30.64 -49.86 0.96
CA ARG A 333 31.68 -50.87 0.67
C ARG A 333 31.95 -51.83 1.86
N LYS A 334 31.50 -51.50 3.07
CA LYS A 334 31.47 -52.35 4.26
C LYS A 334 30.02 -52.76 4.52
N LYS A 335 29.77 -54.07 4.67
CA LYS A 335 28.46 -54.78 4.74
C LYS A 335 27.51 -54.39 5.89
N THR A 336 27.39 -53.12 6.25
CA THR A 336 26.34 -52.59 7.12
C THR A 336 25.45 -51.71 6.24
N PRO A 337 24.21 -52.13 5.94
CA PRO A 337 23.26 -51.28 5.24
C PRO A 337 23.04 -50.00 6.06
N LEU A 338 23.15 -48.85 5.43
CA LEU A 338 22.60 -47.62 6.00
C LEU A 338 21.08 -47.62 5.77
N PRO A 339 20.28 -47.02 6.66
CA PRO A 339 18.87 -46.79 6.38
C PRO A 339 18.72 -46.03 5.05
N ALA A 340 17.75 -46.42 4.25
CA ALA A 340 17.41 -45.72 3.01
C ALA A 340 16.94 -44.31 3.31
N GLU A 341 17.28 -43.39 2.43
CA GLU A 341 16.73 -42.04 2.44
C GLU A 341 15.35 -42.06 1.77
N ASN A 342 14.36 -41.40 2.39
CA ASN A 342 13.04 -41.21 1.78
C ASN A 342 13.07 -39.96 0.91
N LEU A 343 12.59 -40.08 -0.32
CA LEU A 343 12.62 -39.02 -1.32
C LEU A 343 11.22 -38.80 -1.90
N THR A 344 10.90 -37.57 -2.29
CA THR A 344 9.78 -37.34 -3.21
C THR A 344 10.09 -37.93 -4.59
N VAL A 345 9.06 -38.14 -5.42
CA VAL A 345 9.29 -38.56 -6.82
C VAL A 345 10.14 -37.54 -7.57
N GLN A 346 9.93 -36.24 -7.30
CA GLN A 346 10.68 -35.15 -7.94
C GLN A 346 12.17 -35.16 -7.54
N GLU A 347 12.50 -35.43 -6.28
CA GLU A 347 13.88 -35.59 -5.80
C GLU A 347 14.56 -36.81 -6.43
N ALA A 348 13.84 -37.93 -6.55
CA ALA A 348 14.34 -39.13 -7.22
C ALA A 348 14.62 -38.87 -8.72
N LEU A 349 13.79 -38.10 -9.41
CA LEU A 349 14.02 -37.73 -10.81
C LEU A 349 15.17 -36.72 -10.96
N LEU A 350 15.36 -35.81 -10.00
CA LEU A 350 16.54 -34.94 -9.98
C LEU A 350 17.82 -35.77 -9.86
N ARG A 351 17.89 -36.72 -8.91
CA ARG A 351 19.09 -37.57 -8.73
C ARG A 351 19.40 -38.38 -9.99
N ALA A 352 18.37 -38.83 -10.73
CA ALA A 352 18.56 -39.46 -12.03
C ALA A 352 19.16 -38.48 -13.05
N SER A 353 18.67 -37.24 -13.10
CA SER A 353 19.20 -36.17 -13.95
C SER A 353 20.66 -35.81 -13.62
N GLU A 354 21.00 -35.64 -12.34
CA GLU A 354 22.36 -35.26 -11.89
C GLU A 354 23.39 -36.37 -12.10
N SER A 355 22.98 -37.61 -11.89
CA SER A 355 23.84 -38.77 -12.13
C SER A 355 23.92 -39.18 -13.59
N GLU A 356 23.11 -38.58 -14.46
CA GLU A 356 22.88 -39.01 -15.84
C GLU A 356 22.35 -40.45 -15.94
N ALA A 357 21.78 -40.99 -14.86
CA ALA A 357 21.18 -42.32 -14.85
C ALA A 357 19.89 -42.34 -15.67
N GLN A 358 19.65 -43.47 -16.32
CA GLN A 358 18.39 -43.73 -17.02
C GLN A 358 17.45 -44.48 -16.07
N VAL A 359 16.26 -43.94 -15.85
CA VAL A 359 15.21 -44.62 -15.10
C VAL A 359 14.70 -45.80 -15.92
N GLU A 360 14.79 -47.01 -15.36
CA GLU A 360 14.31 -48.25 -15.99
C GLU A 360 12.98 -48.67 -15.35
N PHE A 361 12.00 -49.03 -16.17
CA PHE A 361 10.71 -49.56 -15.70
C PHE A 361 10.76 -51.09 -15.59
N ASP A 362 10.80 -51.63 -14.37
CA ASP A 362 10.90 -53.07 -14.19
C ASP A 362 9.60 -53.78 -14.60
N SER A 363 9.69 -54.55 -15.69
CA SER A 363 8.54 -55.21 -16.30
C SER A 363 7.86 -56.30 -15.44
N ALA A 364 8.49 -56.69 -14.32
CA ALA A 364 7.99 -57.69 -13.39
C ALA A 364 7.18 -57.07 -12.24
N SER A 365 7.73 -56.05 -11.57
CA SER A 365 7.07 -55.30 -10.50
C SER A 365 6.16 -54.18 -11.00
N LEU A 366 6.39 -53.70 -12.22
CA LEU A 366 5.80 -52.48 -12.80
C LEU A 366 6.11 -51.23 -11.98
N ASN A 367 7.30 -51.17 -11.38
CA ASN A 367 7.82 -50.01 -10.65
C ASN A 367 9.12 -49.53 -11.33
N PRO A 368 9.36 -48.22 -11.43
CA PRO A 368 10.61 -47.67 -11.92
C PRO A 368 11.75 -47.73 -10.90
N HIS A 369 12.99 -47.91 -11.40
CA HIS A 369 14.21 -47.92 -10.59
C HIS A 369 15.44 -47.49 -11.39
N TYR A 370 16.53 -47.14 -10.69
CA TYR A 370 17.85 -46.92 -11.29
C TYR A 370 18.97 -47.04 -10.25
N SER A 371 20.22 -46.92 -10.68
CA SER A 371 21.37 -46.94 -9.78
C SER A 371 22.43 -45.93 -10.20
N TYR A 372 23.09 -45.32 -9.22
CA TYR A 372 24.17 -44.35 -9.44
C TYR A 372 25.29 -44.49 -8.41
N TYR A 373 26.43 -43.85 -8.69
CA TYR A 373 27.55 -43.71 -7.77
C TYR A 373 27.53 -42.31 -7.14
N ASP A 374 27.69 -42.25 -5.82
CA ASP A 374 27.94 -41.00 -5.09
C ASP A 374 29.42 -40.54 -5.26
N GLU A 375 29.75 -39.38 -4.68
CA GLU A 375 31.11 -38.80 -4.71
C GLU A 375 32.17 -39.70 -4.04
N ASN A 376 31.73 -40.59 -3.14
CA ASN A 376 32.57 -41.53 -2.41
C ASN A 376 32.70 -42.90 -3.11
N ASN A 377 32.08 -43.06 -4.29
CA ASN A 377 31.90 -44.31 -5.04
C ASN A 377 31.11 -45.40 -4.28
N ASN A 378 30.18 -45.01 -3.40
CA ASN A 378 29.14 -45.92 -2.92
C ASN A 378 28.09 -46.10 -4.03
N VAL A 379 27.52 -47.30 -4.13
CA VAL A 379 26.43 -47.57 -5.07
C VAL A 379 25.12 -47.26 -4.38
N HIS A 380 24.30 -46.47 -5.03
CA HIS A 380 22.95 -46.15 -4.63
C HIS A 380 21.96 -46.89 -5.52
N GLU A 381 20.92 -47.47 -4.92
CA GLU A 381 19.82 -48.12 -5.62
C GLU A 381 18.52 -47.40 -5.27
N VAL A 382 17.88 -46.81 -6.27
CA VAL A 382 16.67 -46.00 -6.10
C VAL A 382 15.49 -46.76 -6.69
N TRP A 383 14.45 -46.96 -5.89
CA TRP A 383 13.15 -47.44 -6.35
C TRP A 383 12.10 -46.39 -6.02
N MET A 384 11.17 -46.16 -6.95
CA MET A 384 10.11 -45.17 -6.77
C MET A 384 8.76 -45.70 -7.23
N GLN A 385 7.70 -45.09 -6.71
CA GLN A 385 6.34 -45.29 -7.16
C GLN A 385 5.82 -43.96 -7.70
N ASP A 386 5.67 -43.88 -9.01
CA ASP A 386 5.27 -42.68 -9.76
C ASP A 386 3.79 -42.72 -10.20
N ALA A 387 3.34 -41.77 -11.03
CA ALA A 387 1.94 -41.73 -11.46
C ALA A 387 1.56 -42.91 -12.37
N VAL A 388 2.50 -43.44 -13.17
CA VAL A 388 2.27 -44.62 -14.03
C VAL A 388 2.06 -45.88 -13.18
N THR A 389 2.87 -46.06 -12.14
CA THR A 389 2.71 -47.16 -11.20
C THR A 389 1.40 -47.02 -10.42
N SER A 390 1.10 -45.81 -9.92
CA SER A 390 -0.14 -45.52 -9.21
C SER A 390 -1.38 -45.70 -10.08
N TYR A 391 -1.33 -45.37 -11.38
CA TYR A 391 -2.42 -45.65 -12.31
C TYR A 391 -2.83 -47.12 -12.26
N ASN A 392 -1.86 -48.04 -12.35
CA ASN A 392 -2.12 -49.48 -12.32
C ASN A 392 -2.76 -49.93 -10.98
N GLN A 393 -2.32 -49.35 -9.87
CA GLN A 393 -2.85 -49.66 -8.54
C GLN A 393 -4.25 -49.07 -8.30
N LEU A 394 -4.50 -47.85 -8.78
CA LEU A 394 -5.82 -47.22 -8.77
C LEU A 394 -6.81 -48.08 -9.56
N ARG A 395 -6.47 -48.47 -10.80
CA ARG A 395 -7.35 -49.32 -11.63
C ARG A 395 -7.61 -50.68 -10.98
N ALA A 396 -6.61 -51.29 -10.34
CA ALA A 396 -6.81 -52.52 -9.59
C ALA A 396 -7.81 -52.33 -8.43
N SER A 397 -7.65 -51.25 -7.65
CA SER A 397 -8.52 -50.92 -6.52
C SER A 397 -9.97 -50.70 -6.96
N GLU A 398 -10.19 -49.95 -8.04
CA GLU A 398 -11.53 -49.70 -8.61
C GLU A 398 -12.24 -50.98 -9.07
N ARG A 399 -11.49 -51.92 -9.68
CA ARG A 399 -12.05 -53.21 -10.13
C ARG A 399 -12.48 -54.10 -8.97
N PHE A 400 -11.82 -53.98 -7.82
CA PHE A 400 -12.23 -54.65 -6.59
C PHE A 400 -13.43 -53.98 -5.90
N GLY A 401 -13.83 -52.77 -6.34
CA GLY A 401 -14.96 -52.06 -5.77
C GLY A 401 -14.74 -51.67 -4.30
N VAL A 402 -13.49 -51.34 -3.94
CA VAL A 402 -13.15 -50.85 -2.59
C VAL A 402 -13.86 -49.52 -2.29
N GLN A 403 -13.88 -49.06 -1.05
CA GLN A 403 -14.54 -47.79 -0.70
C GLN A 403 -13.89 -46.58 -1.36
N GLY A 404 -12.57 -46.63 -1.55
CA GLY A 404 -11.79 -45.57 -2.16
C GLY A 404 -10.29 -45.73 -1.93
N THR A 405 -9.55 -44.65 -2.13
CA THR A 405 -8.09 -44.61 -2.05
C THR A 405 -7.60 -43.40 -1.27
N ALA A 406 -6.45 -43.54 -0.60
CA ALA A 406 -5.82 -42.47 0.18
C ALA A 406 -4.36 -42.27 -0.26
N LEU A 407 -3.99 -41.07 -0.72
CA LEU A 407 -2.60 -40.78 -1.13
C LEU A 407 -1.69 -40.60 0.09
N TRP A 408 -0.67 -41.45 0.25
CA TRP A 408 0.46 -41.25 1.16
C TRP A 408 1.68 -40.76 0.36
N ARG A 409 1.99 -39.46 0.37
CA ARG A 409 1.28 -38.35 1.05
C ARG A 409 1.25 -37.10 0.17
N LEU A 410 0.47 -36.09 0.55
CA LEU A 410 0.52 -34.79 -0.12
C LEU A 410 1.95 -34.25 -0.07
N GLY A 411 2.42 -33.74 -1.20
CA GLY A 411 3.78 -33.19 -1.36
C GLY A 411 4.83 -34.17 -1.88
N SER A 412 4.63 -35.49 -1.80
CA SER A 412 5.66 -36.44 -2.29
C SER A 412 5.41 -36.97 -3.70
N ALA A 413 4.19 -36.77 -4.22
CA ALA A 413 3.70 -37.42 -5.41
C ALA A 413 4.20 -36.81 -6.72
N ASP A 414 4.31 -37.66 -7.73
CA ASP A 414 4.37 -37.31 -9.14
C ASP A 414 3.23 -36.35 -9.49
N THR A 415 3.59 -35.18 -10.00
CA THR A 415 2.68 -34.07 -10.30
C THR A 415 1.59 -34.43 -11.31
N SER A 416 1.85 -35.39 -12.18
CA SER A 416 0.89 -35.83 -13.19
C SER A 416 -0.11 -36.88 -12.67
N LEU A 417 -0.03 -37.24 -11.37
CA LEU A 417 -1.01 -38.11 -10.71
C LEU A 417 -2.40 -37.46 -10.62
N TRP A 418 -2.47 -36.16 -10.36
CA TRP A 418 -3.73 -35.46 -10.06
C TRP A 418 -4.79 -35.54 -11.17
N PRO A 419 -4.45 -35.40 -12.47
CA PRO A 419 -5.41 -35.60 -13.54
C PRO A 419 -6.08 -36.97 -13.58
N ILE A 420 -5.41 -38.03 -13.12
CA ILE A 420 -5.97 -39.40 -13.09
C ILE A 420 -6.57 -39.76 -11.72
N TRP A 421 -6.20 -39.05 -10.66
CA TRP A 421 -6.69 -39.26 -9.29
C TRP A 421 -8.22 -39.10 -9.19
N ASP A 422 -8.75 -38.07 -9.85
CA ASP A 422 -10.18 -37.74 -9.84
C ASP A 422 -10.98 -38.40 -10.99
N THR A 423 -10.34 -39.26 -11.80
CA THR A 423 -10.98 -39.88 -12.96
C THR A 423 -11.23 -41.37 -12.74
N THR A 424 -12.51 -41.74 -12.56
CA THR A 424 -12.95 -43.14 -12.65
C THR A 424 -13.14 -43.53 -14.11
N ARG A 425 -12.54 -44.65 -14.56
CA ARG A 425 -12.55 -45.11 -15.97
C ARG A 425 -11.94 -44.08 -16.95
N PRO A 426 -10.61 -43.93 -16.93
CA PRO A 426 -9.93 -42.95 -17.74
C PRO A 426 -9.93 -43.43 -19.20
N ASP A 427 -10.27 -42.53 -20.12
CA ASP A 427 -10.11 -42.76 -21.55
C ASP A 427 -8.66 -42.53 -21.99
N ASP A 428 -8.39 -42.66 -23.29
CA ASP A 428 -7.04 -42.42 -23.83
C ASP A 428 -6.59 -40.97 -23.59
N ALA A 429 -7.52 -40.01 -23.58
CA ALA A 429 -7.21 -38.61 -23.33
C ALA A 429 -6.80 -38.37 -21.87
N ALA A 430 -7.45 -39.02 -20.91
CA ALA A 430 -7.06 -38.98 -19.51
C ALA A 430 -5.70 -39.65 -19.26
N ARG A 431 -5.43 -40.79 -19.92
CA ARG A 431 -4.11 -41.44 -19.87
C ARG A 431 -3.01 -40.57 -20.45
N ALA A 432 -3.23 -39.94 -21.61
CA ALA A 432 -2.23 -39.11 -22.28
C ALA A 432 -1.72 -37.93 -21.43
N LYS A 433 -2.49 -37.49 -20.41
CA LYS A 433 -2.03 -36.46 -19.47
C LYS A 433 -0.85 -36.90 -18.61
N LEU A 434 -0.58 -38.20 -18.51
CA LEU A 434 0.60 -38.74 -17.84
C LEU A 434 1.90 -38.52 -18.63
N ASP A 435 1.82 -38.22 -19.94
CA ASP A 435 3.01 -37.96 -20.76
C ASP A 435 3.74 -36.68 -20.31
N ASP A 436 3.00 -35.67 -19.86
CA ASP A 436 3.53 -34.39 -19.41
C ASP A 436 3.76 -34.40 -17.90
N LEU A 437 5.01 -34.13 -17.48
CA LEU A 437 5.37 -33.97 -16.08
C LEU A 437 5.62 -32.49 -15.78
N PRO A 438 4.64 -31.73 -15.27
CA PRO A 438 4.90 -30.37 -14.81
C PRO A 438 5.88 -30.39 -13.63
N PRO A 439 6.68 -29.32 -13.45
CA PRO A 439 7.58 -29.23 -12.30
C PRO A 439 6.78 -29.27 -10.98
N GLY A 440 7.31 -29.97 -9.98
CA GLY A 440 6.72 -30.07 -8.65
C GLY A 440 6.71 -28.76 -7.87
N SER A 441 5.87 -28.70 -6.83
CA SER A 441 5.88 -27.63 -5.83
C SER A 441 7.03 -27.75 -4.83
N ASP A 442 7.76 -28.87 -4.88
CA ASP A 442 8.94 -29.16 -4.08
C ASP A 442 10.05 -28.15 -4.34
N LEU A 443 10.77 -27.77 -3.29
CA LEU A 443 11.97 -26.97 -3.41
C LEU A 443 13.18 -27.83 -3.05
N ILE A 444 14.13 -27.93 -3.98
CA ILE A 444 15.31 -28.76 -3.78
C ILE A 444 16.40 -27.89 -3.16
N LEU A 445 16.85 -28.29 -1.97
CA LEU A 445 17.85 -27.57 -1.20
C LEU A 445 19.09 -28.44 -1.05
N GLN A 446 20.20 -27.99 -1.65
CA GLN A 446 21.46 -28.73 -1.63
C GLN A 446 22.50 -28.02 -0.78
N GLY A 447 23.30 -28.77 -0.02
CA GLY A 447 24.37 -28.19 0.80
C GLY A 447 23.87 -27.70 2.16
N ASP A 448 24.64 -26.78 2.77
CA ASP A 448 24.35 -26.26 4.10
C ASP A 448 24.83 -24.80 4.24
N GLY A 449 24.06 -24.00 4.96
CA GLY A 449 24.30 -22.58 5.19
C GLY A 449 23.12 -21.67 4.80
N ASP A 450 23.29 -20.37 5.05
CA ASP A 450 22.22 -19.38 4.92
C ASP A 450 22.33 -18.50 3.66
N ILE A 451 23.33 -18.73 2.81
CA ILE A 451 23.49 -17.98 1.55
C ILE A 451 23.06 -18.88 0.41
N TRP A 452 22.19 -18.36 -0.46
CA TRP A 452 21.56 -19.16 -1.51
C TRP A 452 22.08 -18.80 -2.89
N ARG A 453 22.25 -19.83 -3.72
CA ARG A 453 22.40 -19.70 -5.16
C ARG A 453 21.37 -20.58 -5.85
N ILE A 454 20.62 -19.99 -6.77
CA ILE A 454 19.70 -20.74 -7.63
C ILE A 454 20.54 -21.39 -8.72
N ALA A 455 20.69 -22.71 -8.66
CA ALA A 455 21.49 -23.53 -9.56
C ALA A 455 20.71 -23.87 -10.83
N ASP A 456 19.44 -24.23 -10.69
CA ASP A 456 18.53 -24.51 -11.80
C ASP A 456 17.11 -23.98 -11.47
N THR A 457 16.36 -23.66 -12.53
CA THR A 457 14.96 -23.21 -12.45
C THR A 457 14.04 -24.30 -12.99
N PRO A 458 12.74 -24.31 -12.61
CA PRO A 458 11.79 -25.33 -13.03
C PRO A 458 11.78 -25.59 -14.54
N LYS A 459 11.80 -26.87 -14.92
CA LYS A 459 11.70 -27.33 -16.32
C LYS A 459 10.63 -28.41 -16.42
N GLN A 460 9.83 -28.32 -17.47
CA GLN A 460 8.83 -29.33 -17.77
C GLN A 460 9.49 -30.64 -18.21
N GLY A 461 9.08 -31.74 -17.58
CA GLY A 461 9.47 -33.09 -17.94
C GLY A 461 8.50 -33.73 -18.92
N HIS A 462 8.94 -34.83 -19.51
CA HIS A 462 8.15 -35.62 -20.44
C HIS A 462 8.52 -37.10 -20.34
N ARG A 463 7.50 -37.96 -20.41
CA ARG A 463 7.66 -39.42 -20.50
C ARG A 463 6.79 -40.00 -21.60
N SER A 464 7.06 -41.24 -21.93
CA SER A 464 6.21 -42.07 -22.78
C SER A 464 5.97 -43.41 -22.12
N PHE A 465 4.81 -44.01 -22.34
CA PHE A 465 4.47 -45.31 -21.78
C PHE A 465 3.65 -46.17 -22.75
N GLN A 466 3.59 -47.48 -22.49
CA GLN A 466 2.77 -48.40 -23.29
C GLN A 466 1.61 -48.97 -22.46
N TYR A 467 0.40 -48.69 -22.92
CA TYR A 467 -0.84 -49.22 -22.36
C TYR A 467 -1.26 -50.51 -23.07
N ASP A 468 -1.62 -51.54 -22.30
CA ASP A 468 -2.18 -52.80 -22.78
C ASP A 468 -3.70 -52.85 -22.52
N PRO A 469 -4.56 -52.67 -23.54
CA PRO A 469 -6.01 -52.69 -23.37
C PRO A 469 -6.58 -54.03 -22.89
N ALA A 470 -5.87 -55.14 -23.10
CA ALA A 470 -6.35 -56.46 -22.70
C ALA A 470 -6.24 -56.68 -21.19
N THR A 471 -5.24 -56.06 -20.56
CA THR A 471 -5.02 -56.13 -19.12
C THR A 471 -5.43 -54.85 -18.39
N ASP A 472 -5.59 -53.74 -19.12
CA ASP A 472 -5.81 -52.37 -18.63
C ASP A 472 -4.68 -51.93 -17.70
N LEU A 473 -3.46 -52.22 -18.12
CA LEU A 473 -2.24 -51.89 -17.40
C LEU A 473 -1.29 -51.12 -18.30
N ILE A 474 -0.58 -50.18 -17.71
CA ILE A 474 0.65 -49.63 -18.29
C ILE A 474 1.78 -50.62 -18.01
N THR A 475 2.50 -51.01 -19.07
CA THR A 475 3.44 -52.14 -19.03
C THR A 475 4.90 -51.75 -19.27
N SER A 476 5.13 -50.51 -19.71
CA SER A 476 6.46 -49.90 -19.83
C SER A 476 6.34 -48.40 -19.71
N GLU A 477 7.44 -47.77 -19.31
CA GLU A 477 7.61 -46.33 -19.21
C GLU A 477 9.04 -45.98 -19.61
N SER A 478 9.22 -44.83 -20.24
CA SER A 478 10.53 -44.23 -20.51
C SER A 478 10.43 -42.72 -20.34
N TYR A 479 11.23 -42.18 -19.43
CA TYR A 479 11.43 -40.75 -19.29
C TYR A 479 12.30 -40.25 -20.44
N THR A 480 11.85 -39.20 -21.15
CA THR A 480 12.64 -38.58 -22.23
C THR A 480 13.26 -37.27 -21.78
N VAL A 481 12.59 -36.55 -20.87
CA VAL A 481 13.08 -35.36 -20.18
C VAL A 481 12.64 -35.45 -18.73
N TYR A 482 13.58 -35.36 -17.79
CA TYR A 482 13.23 -35.31 -16.37
C TYR A 482 12.67 -33.92 -16.01
N PRO A 483 11.56 -33.85 -15.26
CA PRO A 483 11.10 -32.58 -14.71
C PRO A 483 12.14 -32.09 -13.70
N LEU A 484 12.42 -30.79 -13.68
CA LEU A 484 13.25 -30.16 -12.65
C LEU A 484 12.40 -29.17 -11.87
N SER A 485 12.67 -29.02 -10.58
CA SER A 485 12.14 -27.92 -9.77
C SER A 485 13.20 -26.82 -9.58
N TYR A 486 12.92 -25.82 -8.75
CA TYR A 486 13.95 -24.92 -8.24
C TYR A 486 14.99 -25.74 -7.46
N ASP A 487 16.23 -25.60 -7.88
CA ASP A 487 17.39 -26.16 -7.18
C ASP A 487 18.19 -25.01 -6.59
N ILE A 488 18.27 -24.98 -5.26
CA ILE A 488 18.95 -23.94 -4.49
C ILE A 488 20.10 -24.56 -3.72
N GLU A 489 21.30 -24.12 -4.06
CA GLU A 489 22.50 -24.41 -3.30
C GLU A 489 22.61 -23.49 -2.09
N GLN A 490 22.72 -24.10 -0.93
CA GLN A 490 22.93 -23.51 0.38
C GLN A 490 24.42 -23.54 0.72
N ILE A 491 24.96 -22.35 0.98
CA ILE A 491 26.39 -22.10 1.12
C ILE A 491 26.61 -21.27 2.39
N GLY A 492 27.79 -21.42 2.99
CA GLY A 492 28.21 -20.62 4.13
C GLY A 492 28.09 -21.30 5.49
N ALA A 493 27.82 -22.62 5.52
CA ALA A 493 27.93 -23.42 6.73
C ALA A 493 29.38 -23.46 7.25
N VAL A 494 29.67 -22.66 8.28
CA VAL A 494 31.00 -22.61 8.92
C VAL A 494 30.88 -22.84 10.42
N LYS A 495 31.37 -23.99 10.88
CA LYS A 495 31.29 -24.37 12.30
C LYS A 495 31.93 -23.31 13.21
N GLY A 496 31.18 -22.88 14.23
CA GLY A 496 31.65 -21.95 15.25
C GLY A 496 31.69 -20.48 14.83
N LYS A 497 31.18 -20.12 13.64
CA LYS A 497 31.04 -18.73 13.20
C LYS A 497 29.57 -18.33 13.10
N ILE A 498 29.23 -17.11 13.52
CA ILE A 498 27.88 -16.55 13.40
C ILE A 498 27.95 -15.11 12.89
N ALA A 499 27.10 -14.74 11.94
CA ALA A 499 26.88 -13.37 11.51
C ALA A 499 25.59 -12.83 12.12
N LEU A 500 25.64 -11.57 12.59
CA LEU A 500 24.45 -10.84 13.02
C LEU A 500 23.92 -10.02 11.84
N SER A 501 22.61 -10.07 11.59
CA SER A 501 21.95 -9.27 10.56
C SER A 501 20.75 -8.51 11.11
N PHE A 502 20.46 -7.36 10.52
CA PHE A 502 19.36 -6.48 10.91
C PHE A 502 18.55 -6.04 9.69
N ASP A 503 17.23 -6.21 9.78
CA ASP A 503 16.28 -5.88 8.72
C ASP A 503 15.35 -4.72 9.15
N ASP A 504 14.65 -4.16 8.16
CA ASP A 504 13.70 -3.03 8.24
C ASP A 504 14.28 -1.63 8.49
N GLY A 505 15.57 -1.50 8.78
CA GLY A 505 16.24 -0.23 9.04
C GLY A 505 16.57 0.59 7.79
N PRO A 506 17.18 1.78 7.96
CA PRO A 506 17.51 2.42 9.24
C PRO A 506 16.35 3.20 9.88
N ASP A 507 16.05 2.92 11.15
CA ASP A 507 15.15 3.69 12.01
C ASP A 507 15.91 4.71 12.89
N PRO A 508 15.48 5.99 12.95
CA PRO A 508 16.18 7.03 13.69
C PRO A 508 16.25 6.81 15.21
N ARG A 509 15.39 5.97 15.78
CA ARG A 509 15.31 5.68 17.22
C ARG A 509 16.05 4.40 17.61
N TRP A 510 15.95 3.35 16.78
CA TRP A 510 16.42 2.00 17.14
C TRP A 510 17.79 1.68 16.56
N THR A 511 17.99 1.85 15.25
CA THR A 511 19.29 1.62 14.56
C THR A 511 20.43 2.34 15.27
N ARG A 512 20.22 3.59 15.71
CA ARG A 512 21.23 4.36 16.46
C ARG A 512 21.73 3.62 17.71
N LYS A 513 20.81 3.03 18.49
CA LYS A 513 21.11 2.32 19.74
C LYS A 513 21.78 0.97 19.46
N ILE A 514 21.33 0.28 18.42
CA ILE A 514 21.93 -0.98 17.96
C ILE A 514 23.39 -0.75 17.54
N LEU A 515 23.66 0.26 16.72
CA LEU A 515 25.03 0.65 16.34
C LEU A 515 25.90 1.00 17.56
N ASP A 516 25.36 1.72 18.54
CA ASP A 516 26.09 2.03 19.77
C ASP A 516 26.51 0.75 20.54
N ILE A 517 25.61 -0.25 20.62
CA ILE A 517 25.89 -1.56 21.24
C ILE A 517 26.91 -2.35 20.41
N LEU A 518 26.76 -2.43 19.09
CA LEU A 518 27.67 -3.16 18.22
C LEU A 518 29.09 -2.59 18.28
N ARG A 519 29.22 -1.25 18.33
CA ARG A 519 30.50 -0.56 18.53
C ARG A 519 31.11 -0.87 19.89
N GLU A 520 30.33 -0.83 20.97
CA GLU A 520 30.79 -1.18 22.32
C GLU A 520 31.28 -2.63 22.38
N LYS A 521 30.50 -3.55 21.80
CA LYS A 521 30.78 -4.99 21.80
C LYS A 521 31.79 -5.42 20.73
N LYS A 522 32.21 -4.52 19.84
CA LYS A 522 33.06 -4.79 18.67
C LYS A 522 32.54 -5.98 17.86
N ALA A 523 31.25 -5.98 17.57
CA ALA A 523 30.59 -7.04 16.82
C ALA A 523 30.30 -6.56 15.39
N PRO A 524 30.82 -7.25 14.34
CA PRO A 524 30.39 -6.97 12.98
C PRO A 524 28.93 -7.40 12.77
N ALA A 525 28.27 -6.77 11.81
CA ALA A 525 26.89 -7.06 11.45
C ALA A 525 26.63 -6.69 9.98
N ALA A 526 25.53 -7.19 9.42
CA ALA A 526 24.96 -6.78 8.15
C ALA A 526 23.61 -6.08 8.36
N PHE A 527 23.34 -5.01 7.62
CA PHE A 527 22.07 -4.27 7.65
C PHE A 527 21.40 -4.38 6.29
N PHE A 528 20.24 -5.04 6.21
CA PHE A 528 19.41 -5.12 5.01
C PHE A 528 18.42 -3.95 5.04
N VAL A 529 18.75 -2.90 4.29
CA VAL A 529 18.07 -1.61 4.42
C VAL A 529 16.89 -1.49 3.47
N ILE A 530 15.79 -0.93 3.98
CA ILE A 530 14.66 -0.50 3.17
C ILE A 530 15.04 0.83 2.51
N GLY A 531 14.98 0.90 1.18
CA GLY A 531 15.37 2.09 0.42
C GLY A 531 14.64 3.37 0.87
N ASP A 532 13.33 3.31 1.12
CA ASP A 532 12.58 4.46 1.62
C ASP A 532 13.05 4.91 3.02
N ALA A 533 13.34 3.98 3.95
CA ALA A 533 13.86 4.29 5.27
C ALA A 533 15.27 4.91 5.19
N ALA A 534 16.14 4.33 4.35
CA ALA A 534 17.48 4.85 4.08
C ALA A 534 17.45 6.25 3.46
N SER A 535 16.49 6.53 2.57
CA SER A 535 16.34 7.85 1.93
C SER A 535 15.97 8.96 2.93
N ARG A 536 15.23 8.58 3.98
CA ARG A 536 14.82 9.47 5.09
C ARG A 536 15.92 9.64 6.14
N SER A 537 16.85 8.67 6.25
CA SER A 537 17.92 8.64 7.24
C SER A 537 19.32 8.41 6.63
N PRO A 538 19.77 9.20 5.62
CA PRO A 538 21.03 8.93 4.92
C PRO A 538 22.27 9.04 5.82
N GLY A 539 22.18 9.80 6.92
CA GLY A 539 23.24 9.87 7.93
C GLY A 539 23.42 8.58 8.73
N LEU A 540 22.35 7.81 8.97
CA LEU A 540 22.46 6.51 9.63
C LEU A 540 22.99 5.45 8.69
N LEU A 541 22.54 5.42 7.43
CA LEU A 541 23.10 4.53 6.40
C LEU A 541 24.62 4.73 6.26
N LYS A 542 25.09 5.99 6.23
CA LYS A 542 26.53 6.30 6.24
C LYS A 542 27.23 5.78 7.49
N ARG A 543 26.62 5.94 8.66
CA ARG A 543 27.18 5.48 9.93
C ARG A 543 27.31 3.96 9.98
N GLU A 544 26.30 3.21 9.52
CA GLU A 544 26.38 1.74 9.40
C GLU A 544 27.61 1.33 8.58
N TYR A 545 27.80 1.97 7.43
CA TYR A 545 28.93 1.70 6.55
C TYR A 545 30.28 2.15 7.16
N GLU A 546 30.36 3.35 7.73
CA GLU A 546 31.60 3.89 8.30
C GLU A 546 32.05 3.15 9.56
N GLU A 547 31.12 2.61 10.35
CA GLU A 547 31.43 1.77 11.54
C GLU A 547 31.85 0.33 11.16
N GLY A 548 31.85 -0.02 9.86
CA GLY A 548 32.43 -1.26 9.33
C GLY A 548 31.42 -2.38 9.04
N HIS A 549 30.12 -2.11 9.11
CA HIS A 549 29.06 -3.08 8.85
C HIS A 549 28.83 -3.31 7.36
N GLU A 550 28.27 -4.45 6.99
CA GLU A 550 27.84 -4.75 5.62
C GLU A 550 26.44 -4.17 5.36
N ILE A 551 26.20 -3.68 4.14
CA ILE A 551 24.90 -3.14 3.74
C ILE A 551 24.34 -4.07 2.69
N GLY A 552 23.11 -4.53 2.89
CA GLY A 552 22.33 -5.32 1.95
C GLY A 552 21.08 -4.57 1.50
N ASN A 553 20.56 -4.95 0.35
CA ASN A 553 19.31 -4.44 -0.20
C ASN A 553 18.13 -5.22 0.39
N HIS A 554 17.10 -4.51 0.86
CA HIS A 554 15.84 -5.10 1.34
C HIS A 554 14.62 -4.52 0.62
N THR A 555 14.77 -4.20 -0.67
CA THR A 555 13.81 -3.47 -1.53
C THR A 555 13.58 -2.02 -1.11
N TYR A 556 12.89 -1.23 -1.95
CA TYR A 556 12.71 0.20 -1.70
C TYR A 556 11.50 0.46 -0.81
N THR A 557 10.38 -0.20 -1.09
CA THR A 557 9.09 0.02 -0.40
C THR A 557 8.70 -1.09 0.58
N HIS A 558 9.51 -2.14 0.71
CA HIS A 558 9.22 -3.31 1.55
C HIS A 558 7.89 -4.01 1.21
N PRO A 559 7.66 -4.42 -0.06
CA PRO A 559 6.45 -5.14 -0.45
C PRO A 559 6.54 -6.64 -0.11
N GLN A 560 5.40 -7.34 -0.08
CA GLN A 560 5.40 -8.81 -0.01
C GLN A 560 6.01 -9.38 -1.29
N PHE A 561 7.23 -9.90 -1.20
CA PHE A 561 8.09 -10.17 -2.35
C PHE A 561 7.46 -11.17 -3.33
N GLU A 562 6.74 -12.17 -2.81
CA GLU A 562 6.03 -13.23 -3.53
C GLU A 562 4.78 -12.75 -4.29
N GLU A 563 4.32 -11.51 -4.08
CA GLU A 563 3.07 -11.02 -4.70
C GLU A 563 3.32 -9.99 -5.81
N ILE A 564 4.52 -9.41 -5.87
CA ILE A 564 4.79 -8.32 -6.82
C ILE A 564 5.14 -8.83 -8.24
N PRO A 565 4.79 -8.10 -9.31
CA PRO A 565 5.19 -8.48 -10.68
C PRO A 565 6.70 -8.44 -10.88
N ARG A 566 7.22 -9.28 -11.79
CA ARG A 566 8.66 -9.37 -12.13
C ARG A 566 9.31 -8.02 -12.47
N ALA A 567 8.59 -7.13 -13.14
CA ALA A 567 9.08 -5.79 -13.47
C ALA A 567 9.22 -4.89 -12.22
N GLN A 568 8.32 -5.03 -11.25
CA GLN A 568 8.38 -4.29 -9.99
C GLN A 568 9.57 -4.73 -9.15
N VAL A 569 9.89 -6.04 -9.10
CA VAL A 569 11.10 -6.56 -8.44
C VAL A 569 12.35 -5.82 -8.93
N ARG A 570 12.52 -5.70 -10.26
CA ARG A 570 13.67 -4.99 -10.84
C ARG A 570 13.72 -3.52 -10.42
N ILE A 571 12.58 -2.84 -10.40
CA ILE A 571 12.48 -1.42 -10.00
C ILE A 571 12.84 -1.24 -8.51
N GLU A 572 12.27 -2.05 -7.63
CA GLU A 572 12.50 -2.03 -6.18
C GLU A 572 13.97 -2.22 -5.81
N LEU A 573 14.61 -3.22 -6.44
CA LEU A 573 16.04 -3.50 -6.22
C LEU A 573 16.91 -2.38 -6.79
N ASN A 574 16.61 -1.91 -8.01
CA ASN A 574 17.41 -0.90 -8.69
C ASN A 574 17.34 0.47 -7.99
N LEU A 575 16.15 0.86 -7.50
CA LEU A 575 15.97 2.10 -6.72
C LEU A 575 16.81 2.08 -5.44
N SER A 576 16.76 0.99 -4.70
CA SER A 576 17.51 0.82 -3.45
C SER A 576 19.01 0.81 -3.70
N GLN A 577 19.44 0.14 -4.77
CA GLN A 577 20.84 0.13 -5.19
C GLN A 577 21.35 1.53 -5.54
N ARG A 578 20.63 2.28 -6.38
CA ARG A 578 21.00 3.67 -6.72
C ARG A 578 21.07 4.58 -5.50
N LEU A 579 20.19 4.37 -4.53
CA LEU A 579 20.23 5.10 -3.26
C LEU A 579 21.49 4.74 -2.45
N ILE A 580 21.84 3.45 -2.35
CA ILE A 580 23.06 2.98 -1.70
C ILE A 580 24.30 3.59 -2.37
N GLU A 581 24.38 3.53 -3.69
CA GLU A 581 25.49 4.08 -4.48
C GLU A 581 25.65 5.59 -4.32
N SER A 582 24.54 6.33 -4.43
CA SER A 582 24.52 7.79 -4.28
C SER A 582 24.86 8.26 -2.87
N THR A 583 24.55 7.44 -1.85
CA THR A 583 24.79 7.79 -0.44
C THR A 583 26.18 7.37 0.05
N LEU A 584 26.62 6.16 -0.30
CA LEU A 584 27.82 5.52 0.24
C LEU A 584 29.00 5.50 -0.73
N GLY A 585 28.79 5.66 -2.03
CA GLY A 585 29.84 5.55 -3.04
C GLY A 585 30.34 4.12 -3.28
N VAL A 586 29.55 3.13 -2.87
CA VAL A 586 29.78 1.69 -3.11
C VAL A 586 28.50 1.03 -3.59
N LYS A 587 28.64 -0.12 -4.24
CA LYS A 587 27.53 -1.02 -4.54
C LYS A 587 27.28 -1.95 -3.37
N SER A 588 26.09 -2.55 -3.28
CA SER A 588 25.88 -3.77 -2.49
C SER A 588 25.55 -4.93 -3.40
N THR A 589 26.17 -6.08 -3.18
CA THR A 589 25.77 -7.34 -3.82
C THR A 589 24.95 -8.21 -2.88
N LEU A 590 24.60 -7.76 -1.67
CA LEU A 590 23.82 -8.56 -0.72
C LEU A 590 22.35 -8.21 -0.87
N PHE A 591 21.47 -9.21 -0.96
CA PHE A 591 20.03 -9.02 -1.00
C PHE A 591 19.34 -10.02 -0.09
N ARG A 592 18.35 -9.53 0.65
CA ARG A 592 17.41 -10.36 1.40
C ARG A 592 15.98 -9.98 0.98
N PRO A 593 15.14 -10.93 0.53
CA PRO A 593 13.76 -10.65 0.19
C PRO A 593 12.92 -10.28 1.43
N PRO A 594 12.02 -9.28 1.36
CA PRO A 594 11.05 -9.00 2.41
C PRO A 594 9.99 -10.09 2.57
N TYR A 595 9.61 -10.36 3.83
CA TYR A 595 8.58 -11.31 4.28
C TYR A 595 8.83 -12.78 3.89
N GLY A 596 8.69 -13.68 4.88
CA GLY A 596 8.47 -15.13 4.69
C GLY A 596 9.69 -15.94 4.24
N ILE A 597 10.46 -15.44 3.27
CA ILE A 597 11.60 -16.13 2.66
C ILE A 597 12.92 -15.75 3.34
N ASP A 598 12.88 -15.13 4.52
CA ASP A 598 14.05 -14.61 5.21
C ASP A 598 14.74 -15.64 6.11
N HIS A 599 14.04 -16.72 6.51
CA HIS A 599 14.59 -17.78 7.35
C HIS A 599 15.05 -19.01 6.56
N GLN A 600 14.21 -19.53 5.66
CA GLN A 600 14.53 -20.52 4.61
C GLN A 600 13.30 -20.72 3.72
N PRO A 601 13.42 -20.68 2.39
CA PRO A 601 12.28 -21.03 1.54
C PRO A 601 11.93 -22.51 1.70
N GLU A 602 10.64 -22.81 1.70
CA GLU A 602 10.11 -24.14 1.96
C GLU A 602 9.53 -24.81 0.71
N TYR A 603 9.03 -24.04 -0.26
CA TYR A 603 8.43 -24.56 -1.49
C TYR A 603 8.67 -23.62 -2.69
N ALA A 604 8.47 -24.14 -3.90
CA ALA A 604 8.85 -23.52 -5.17
C ALA A 604 8.23 -22.12 -5.42
N GLU A 605 7.00 -21.88 -4.95
CA GLU A 605 6.29 -20.61 -5.15
C GLU A 605 6.99 -19.43 -4.46
N GLU A 606 7.58 -19.66 -3.28
CA GLU A 606 8.26 -18.63 -2.48
C GLU A 606 9.49 -18.08 -3.23
N VAL A 607 10.19 -18.94 -3.97
CA VAL A 607 11.45 -18.59 -4.62
C VAL A 607 11.31 -18.12 -6.05
N GLU A 608 10.10 -18.10 -6.62
CA GLU A 608 9.87 -17.89 -8.06
C GLU A 608 10.48 -16.58 -8.59
N ARG A 609 10.56 -15.57 -7.73
CA ARG A 609 11.07 -14.23 -8.08
C ARG A 609 12.53 -14.01 -7.74
N LEU A 610 13.14 -14.89 -6.93
CA LEU A 610 14.54 -14.79 -6.53
C LEU A 610 15.55 -14.90 -7.70
N PRO A 611 15.29 -15.65 -8.81
CA PRO A 611 16.18 -15.65 -9.97
C PRO A 611 16.42 -14.25 -10.53
N ILE A 612 15.44 -13.36 -10.44
CA ILE A 612 15.56 -11.97 -10.92
C ILE A 612 16.64 -11.22 -10.14
N ALA A 613 16.68 -11.38 -8.82
CA ALA A 613 17.71 -10.75 -8.00
C ALA A 613 19.11 -11.32 -8.30
N GLN A 614 19.20 -12.64 -8.50
CA GLN A 614 20.46 -13.28 -8.88
C GLN A 614 20.93 -12.86 -10.29
N GLU A 615 20.04 -12.76 -11.27
CA GLU A 615 20.31 -12.22 -12.62
C GLU A 615 20.80 -10.77 -12.57
N MET A 616 20.32 -9.98 -11.61
CA MET A 616 20.81 -8.62 -11.36
C MET A 616 22.15 -8.60 -10.63
N GLY A 617 22.69 -9.75 -10.23
CA GLY A 617 24.01 -9.94 -9.61
C GLY A 617 24.02 -9.88 -8.08
N TYR A 618 22.87 -10.01 -7.44
CA TYR A 618 22.80 -10.14 -5.98
C TYR A 618 23.12 -11.56 -5.50
N LEU A 619 23.78 -11.64 -4.35
CA LEU A 619 23.85 -12.80 -3.48
C LEU A 619 22.60 -12.80 -2.58
N LEU A 620 21.87 -13.90 -2.62
CA LEU A 620 20.68 -14.11 -1.81
C LEU A 620 21.10 -14.53 -0.40
N VAL A 621 20.63 -13.82 0.63
CA VAL A 621 21.01 -14.05 2.02
C VAL A 621 19.77 -14.33 2.87
N GLY A 622 19.63 -15.56 3.33
CA GLY A 622 18.65 -15.98 4.34
C GLY A 622 19.19 -15.90 5.77
N ALA A 623 18.50 -16.57 6.69
CA ALA A 623 18.86 -16.66 8.11
C ALA A 623 18.08 -17.76 8.86
N ARG A 624 18.67 -18.95 9.03
CA ARG A 624 18.03 -20.04 9.80
C ARG A 624 17.91 -19.80 11.30
N ILE A 625 18.45 -18.69 11.82
CA ILE A 625 18.34 -18.31 13.23
C ILE A 625 17.44 -17.08 13.33
N ASP A 626 16.13 -17.30 13.44
CA ASP A 626 15.13 -16.25 13.67
C ASP A 626 14.50 -16.38 15.08
N PRO A 627 14.75 -15.45 16.01
CA PRO A 627 14.10 -15.41 17.31
C PRO A 627 12.70 -14.76 17.28
N GLN A 628 12.22 -14.33 16.12
CA GLN A 628 10.93 -13.66 15.91
C GLN A 628 10.77 -12.38 16.75
N ASP A 629 11.83 -11.56 16.81
CA ASP A 629 11.89 -10.33 17.62
C ASP A 629 10.89 -9.25 17.17
N TRP A 630 10.41 -9.37 15.94
CA TRP A 630 9.37 -8.53 15.33
C TRP A 630 7.95 -8.88 15.79
N ARG A 631 7.71 -10.12 16.29
CA ARG A 631 6.37 -10.65 16.55
C ARG A 631 5.70 -9.97 17.75
N GLN A 632 4.37 -9.81 17.66
CA GLN A 632 3.55 -9.22 18.73
C GLN A 632 2.35 -10.10 19.11
N PRO A 633 2.56 -11.26 19.77
CA PRO A 633 1.46 -12.10 20.22
C PRO A 633 0.52 -11.29 21.15
N ASN A 634 -0.77 -11.26 20.81
CA ASN A 634 -1.80 -10.49 21.52
C ASN A 634 -1.46 -8.99 21.67
N GLY A 635 -0.71 -8.41 20.72
CA GLY A 635 -0.31 -7.01 20.72
C GLY A 635 0.79 -6.65 21.71
N ARG A 636 1.53 -7.63 22.26
CA ARG A 636 2.68 -7.42 23.15
C ARG A 636 3.95 -7.94 22.50
N GLN A 637 5.06 -7.23 22.66
CA GLN A 637 6.36 -7.66 22.17
C GLN A 637 6.87 -8.91 22.88
N VAL A 638 7.62 -9.73 22.16
CA VAL A 638 8.37 -10.86 22.72
C VAL A 638 9.42 -10.33 23.73
N PRO A 639 9.49 -10.84 24.96
CA PRO A 639 10.48 -10.40 25.96
C PRO A 639 11.92 -10.66 25.51
N ALA A 640 12.83 -9.77 25.90
CA ALA A 640 14.25 -9.89 25.56
C ALA A 640 14.88 -11.25 25.93
N SER A 641 14.47 -11.86 27.05
CA SER A 641 14.95 -13.19 27.45
C SER A 641 14.55 -14.28 26.46
N GLU A 642 13.33 -14.22 25.94
CA GLU A 642 12.83 -15.19 24.95
C GLU A 642 13.53 -15.02 23.60
N ILE A 643 13.86 -13.78 23.21
CA ILE A 643 14.68 -13.51 22.02
C ILE A 643 16.08 -14.14 22.17
N VAL A 644 16.73 -13.91 23.33
CA VAL A 644 18.05 -14.50 23.65
C VAL A 644 17.98 -16.04 23.60
N ASP A 645 17.01 -16.63 24.27
CA ASP A 645 16.82 -18.09 24.30
C ASP A 645 16.50 -18.65 22.91
N GLY A 646 15.74 -17.91 22.09
CA GLY A 646 15.46 -18.22 20.70
C GLY A 646 16.72 -18.33 19.87
N VAL A 647 17.61 -17.33 19.92
CA VAL A 647 18.90 -17.35 19.21
C VAL A 647 19.77 -18.50 19.71
N LEU A 648 19.89 -18.67 21.02
CA LEU A 648 20.79 -19.66 21.62
C LEU A 648 20.37 -21.11 21.40
N ARG A 649 19.05 -21.38 21.30
CA ARG A 649 18.53 -22.71 20.93
C ARG A 649 18.78 -23.03 19.46
N GLN A 650 18.78 -22.01 18.61
CA GLN A 650 18.90 -22.15 17.16
C GLN A 650 20.33 -21.98 16.64
N ALA A 651 21.30 -21.58 17.49
CA ALA A 651 22.69 -21.31 17.12
C ALA A 651 23.46 -22.48 16.46
N THR A 652 22.91 -23.69 16.45
CA THR A 652 23.47 -24.86 15.74
C THR A 652 22.77 -25.15 14.42
N LYS A 653 21.65 -24.48 14.11
CA LYS A 653 20.84 -24.69 12.90
C LYS A 653 21.36 -23.89 11.69
N GLY A 654 22.09 -22.81 11.93
CA GLY A 654 22.62 -21.93 10.88
C GLY A 654 23.76 -21.06 11.36
N ASN A 655 24.13 -20.10 10.52
CA ASN A 655 25.25 -19.19 10.69
C ASN A 655 24.83 -17.71 10.70
N ILE A 656 23.62 -17.35 10.27
CA ILE A 656 23.12 -15.97 10.22
C ILE A 656 21.94 -15.80 11.16
N VAL A 657 22.03 -14.82 12.08
CA VAL A 657 20.95 -14.39 12.97
C VAL A 657 20.18 -13.24 12.34
N LEU A 658 18.87 -13.41 12.20
CA LEU A 658 17.94 -12.35 11.81
C LEU A 658 17.44 -11.61 13.05
N LEU A 659 17.60 -10.29 13.05
CA LEU A 659 17.02 -9.35 14.01
C LEU A 659 16.47 -8.16 13.23
N HIS A 660 15.69 -7.30 13.89
CA HIS A 660 15.12 -6.13 13.22
C HIS A 660 15.57 -4.82 13.88
N ASP A 661 15.97 -3.84 13.07
CA ASP A 661 16.33 -2.50 13.53
C ASP A 661 15.34 -1.40 13.06
N GLY A 662 14.34 -1.75 12.25
CA GLY A 662 13.19 -0.91 11.89
C GLY A 662 11.85 -1.64 12.02
N GLY A 663 10.78 -1.16 11.36
CA GLY A 663 9.51 -1.91 11.25
C GLY A 663 8.60 -1.92 12.49
N GLY A 664 8.88 -1.11 13.52
CA GLY A 664 8.03 -1.01 14.71
C GLY A 664 8.79 -0.61 15.98
N ASP A 665 8.24 -0.95 17.14
CA ASP A 665 9.00 -0.87 18.40
C ASP A 665 10.03 -2.02 18.44
N ARG A 666 11.30 -1.68 18.75
CA ARG A 666 12.43 -2.62 18.87
C ARG A 666 13.14 -2.54 20.23
N SER A 667 12.44 -2.08 21.26
CA SER A 667 13.00 -1.95 22.61
C SER A 667 13.49 -3.29 23.19
N GLN A 668 12.77 -4.39 22.95
CA GLN A 668 13.19 -5.73 23.41
C GLN A 668 14.41 -6.26 22.65
N THR A 669 14.49 -6.05 21.34
CA THR A 669 15.68 -6.36 20.52
C THR A 669 16.93 -5.64 21.04
N VAL A 670 16.80 -4.33 21.34
CA VAL A 670 17.89 -3.53 21.91
C VAL A 670 18.36 -4.07 23.27
N LEU A 671 17.45 -4.56 24.11
CA LEU A 671 17.77 -5.17 25.40
C LEU A 671 18.40 -6.58 25.27
N ALA A 672 18.01 -7.34 24.25
CA ALA A 672 18.48 -8.69 23.99
C ALA A 672 19.89 -8.72 23.37
N LEU A 673 20.17 -7.80 22.43
CA LEU A 673 21.40 -7.78 21.63
C LEU A 673 22.72 -7.93 22.42
N PRO A 674 23.00 -7.17 23.50
CA PRO A 674 24.25 -7.34 24.24
C PRO A 674 24.36 -8.73 24.88
N GLN A 675 23.24 -9.29 25.34
CA GLN A 675 23.19 -10.63 25.94
C GLN A 675 23.40 -11.73 24.89
N ILE A 676 22.82 -11.57 23.69
CA ILE A 676 23.05 -12.46 22.56
C ILE A 676 24.55 -12.52 22.25
N ILE A 677 25.20 -11.36 22.08
CA ILE A 677 26.62 -11.27 21.74
C ILE A 677 27.49 -11.94 22.80
N ASP A 678 27.26 -11.63 24.07
CA ASP A 678 28.06 -12.16 25.18
C ASP A 678 27.87 -13.68 25.32
N GLN A 679 26.64 -14.18 25.21
CA GLN A 679 26.35 -15.60 25.38
C GLN A 679 26.81 -16.45 24.18
N LEU A 680 26.69 -15.96 22.95
CA LEU A 680 27.25 -16.64 21.78
C LEU A 680 28.78 -16.77 21.90
N ARG A 681 29.47 -15.71 22.30
CA ARG A 681 30.92 -15.75 22.57
C ARG A 681 31.27 -16.70 23.72
N ALA A 682 30.49 -16.69 24.81
CA ALA A 682 30.68 -17.61 25.93
C ALA A 682 30.52 -19.09 25.53
N ARG A 683 29.69 -19.37 24.52
CA ARG A 683 29.53 -20.71 23.92
C ARG A 683 30.59 -21.03 22.85
N GLY A 684 31.56 -20.15 22.63
CA GLY A 684 32.69 -20.35 21.71
C GLY A 684 32.44 -19.92 20.27
N TYR A 685 31.34 -19.22 19.97
CA TYR A 685 31.08 -18.69 18.63
C TYR A 685 31.89 -17.41 18.35
N GLN A 686 32.44 -17.33 17.15
CA GLN A 686 33.06 -16.14 16.61
C GLN A 686 32.03 -15.33 15.82
N LEU A 687 31.85 -14.05 16.16
CA LEU A 687 31.00 -13.15 15.39
C LEU A 687 31.75 -12.61 14.16
N VAL A 688 31.19 -12.80 12.98
CA VAL A 688 31.81 -12.50 11.69
C VAL A 688 30.85 -11.76 10.74
N PRO A 689 31.35 -11.01 9.74
CA PRO A 689 30.50 -10.51 8.65
C PRO A 689 29.95 -11.65 7.77
N VAL A 690 28.88 -11.40 7.01
CA VAL A 690 28.27 -12.37 6.09
C VAL A 690 29.28 -12.78 5.01
N ALA A 691 30.10 -11.86 4.50
CA ALA A 691 31.12 -12.19 3.49
C ALA A 691 32.14 -13.24 3.97
N ASP A 692 32.46 -13.29 5.27
CA ASP A 692 33.44 -14.24 5.81
C ASP A 692 32.91 -15.69 5.79
N LEU A 693 31.59 -15.89 5.82
CA LEU A 693 30.97 -17.22 5.69
C LEU A 693 31.25 -17.86 4.32
N ILE A 694 31.41 -17.04 3.28
CA ILE A 694 31.75 -17.47 1.92
C ILE A 694 33.22 -17.19 1.56
N LYS A 695 34.07 -16.93 2.56
CA LYS A 695 35.51 -16.62 2.38
C LYS A 695 35.75 -15.42 1.45
N LYS A 696 34.87 -14.44 1.52
CA LYS A 696 34.96 -13.15 0.82
C LYS A 696 35.23 -12.03 1.80
N THR A 697 35.69 -10.90 1.26
CA THR A 697 35.89 -9.68 2.01
C THR A 697 34.73 -8.71 1.82
N ARG A 698 34.56 -7.80 2.79
CA ARG A 698 33.61 -6.68 2.71
C ARG A 698 33.73 -5.88 1.40
N ALA A 699 34.95 -5.69 0.89
CA ALA A 699 35.20 -4.96 -0.35
C ALA A 699 34.77 -5.72 -1.61
N GLU A 700 34.70 -7.06 -1.56
CA GLU A 700 34.20 -7.87 -2.69
C GLU A 700 32.68 -7.87 -2.75
N VAL A 701 31.98 -7.86 -1.61
CA VAL A 701 30.50 -7.78 -1.55
C VAL A 701 29.97 -6.35 -1.60
N MET A 702 30.83 -5.36 -1.36
CA MET A 702 30.52 -3.93 -1.50
C MET A 702 31.61 -3.19 -2.29
N PRO A 703 31.69 -3.42 -3.61
CA PRO A 703 32.73 -2.85 -4.45
C PRO A 703 32.55 -1.33 -4.61
N THR A 704 33.66 -0.61 -4.72
CA THR A 704 33.65 0.84 -4.95
C THR A 704 33.25 1.18 -6.38
N LEU A 705 32.57 2.32 -6.55
CA LEU A 705 32.15 2.81 -7.86
C LEU A 705 33.32 3.26 -8.74
N ASP A 706 33.23 2.99 -10.03
CA ASP A 706 34.12 3.52 -11.05
C ASP A 706 33.87 5.03 -11.32
N PRO A 707 34.72 5.74 -12.08
CA PRO A 707 34.55 7.18 -12.32
C PRO A 707 33.23 7.57 -13.01
N ARG A 708 32.67 6.72 -13.88
CA ARG A 708 31.41 6.97 -14.59
C ARG A 708 30.24 6.74 -13.65
N GLU A 709 30.24 5.62 -12.93
CA GLU A 709 29.25 5.27 -11.92
C GLU A 709 29.18 6.33 -10.82
N ARG A 710 30.32 6.89 -10.41
CA ARG A 710 30.34 8.03 -9.46
C ARG A 710 29.63 9.27 -10.00
N LEU A 711 29.68 9.52 -11.31
CA LEU A 711 28.98 10.65 -11.90
C LEU A 711 27.46 10.40 -11.91
N GLU A 712 27.05 9.19 -12.26
CA GLU A 712 25.65 8.74 -12.23
C GLU A 712 25.10 8.80 -10.79
N ALA A 713 25.83 8.25 -9.82
CA ALA A 713 25.49 8.30 -8.40
C ALA A 713 25.37 9.74 -7.85
N ARG A 714 26.15 10.70 -8.37
CA ARG A 714 26.01 12.14 -8.02
C ARG A 714 24.74 12.76 -8.61
N ALA A 715 24.36 12.37 -9.83
CA ALA A 715 23.11 12.80 -10.44
C ALA A 715 21.91 12.23 -9.65
N ASP A 716 21.98 10.95 -9.28
CA ASP A 716 20.98 10.31 -8.41
C ASP A 716 20.90 10.99 -7.04
N ALA A 717 22.05 11.30 -6.41
CA ALA A 717 22.10 12.03 -5.14
C ALA A 717 21.39 13.40 -5.24
N PHE A 718 21.58 14.11 -6.35
CA PHE A 718 20.90 15.39 -6.59
C PHE A 718 19.38 15.19 -6.69
N ILE A 719 18.92 14.13 -7.35
CA ILE A 719 17.49 13.85 -7.51
C ILE A 719 16.85 13.46 -6.17
N PHE A 720 17.47 12.55 -5.40
CA PHE A 720 16.99 12.20 -4.06
C PHE A 720 16.98 13.41 -3.12
N ALA A 721 18.02 14.25 -3.17
CA ALA A 721 18.05 15.49 -2.39
C ALA A 721 16.94 16.46 -2.82
N MET A 722 16.71 16.63 -4.11
CA MET A 722 15.63 17.47 -4.64
C MET A 722 14.26 16.96 -4.18
N TYR A 723 14.00 15.66 -4.27
CA TYR A 723 12.78 15.04 -3.75
C TYR A 723 12.60 15.31 -2.26
N HIS A 724 13.65 15.12 -1.46
CA HIS A 724 13.63 15.41 -0.02
C HIS A 724 13.29 16.87 0.27
N TRP A 725 13.95 17.83 -0.40
CA TRP A 725 13.71 19.26 -0.21
C TRP A 725 12.33 19.70 -0.69
N ILE A 726 11.81 19.11 -1.77
CA ILE A 726 10.43 19.34 -2.22
C ILE A 726 9.44 18.82 -1.17
N SER A 727 9.61 17.60 -0.69
CA SER A 727 8.76 17.00 0.36
C SER A 727 8.76 17.80 1.66
N LEU A 728 9.94 18.22 2.13
CA LEU A 728 10.10 19.08 3.30
C LEU A 728 9.47 20.46 3.06
N GLY A 729 9.75 21.08 1.92
CA GLY A 729 9.21 22.38 1.55
C GLY A 729 7.68 22.37 1.50
N MET A 730 7.08 21.32 0.92
CA MET A 730 5.64 21.10 0.93
C MET A 730 5.13 21.00 2.38
N SER A 731 5.73 20.13 3.21
CA SER A 731 5.32 19.98 4.61
C SER A 731 5.36 21.30 5.40
N VAL A 732 6.41 22.11 5.20
CA VAL A 732 6.54 23.44 5.83
C VAL A 732 5.48 24.40 5.32
N ILE A 733 5.23 24.45 4.00
CA ILE A 733 4.19 25.29 3.40
C ILE A 733 2.81 24.91 3.95
N PHE A 734 2.52 23.62 4.11
CA PHE A 734 1.27 23.13 4.68
C PHE A 734 1.09 23.59 6.14
N ILE A 735 2.09 23.32 7.00
CA ILE A 735 2.02 23.70 8.41
C ILE A 735 1.92 25.22 8.57
N ALA A 736 2.75 25.98 7.83
CA ALA A 736 2.71 27.43 7.83
C ALA A 736 1.36 27.97 7.32
N GLY A 737 0.81 27.39 6.26
CA GLY A 737 -0.51 27.75 5.72
C GLY A 737 -1.63 27.51 6.73
N ILE A 738 -1.64 26.36 7.42
CA ILE A 738 -2.60 26.06 8.50
C ILE A 738 -2.47 27.09 9.62
N MET A 739 -1.25 27.33 10.10
CA MET A 739 -1.02 28.28 11.20
C MET A 739 -1.43 29.71 10.82
N LEU A 740 -1.11 30.16 9.60
CA LEU A 740 -1.46 31.50 9.12
C LEU A 740 -2.97 31.67 8.96
N VAL A 741 -3.67 30.71 8.33
CA VAL A 741 -5.12 30.79 8.11
C VAL A 741 -5.87 30.68 9.44
N SER A 742 -5.51 29.72 10.29
CA SER A 742 -6.16 29.51 11.60
C SER A 742 -5.91 30.70 12.52
N GLY A 743 -4.66 31.16 12.59
CA GLY A 743 -4.28 32.33 13.38
C GLY A 743 -5.02 33.59 12.93
N ARG A 744 -5.10 33.82 11.61
CA ARG A 744 -5.89 34.93 11.05
C ARG A 744 -7.37 34.81 11.41
N ALA A 745 -7.99 33.66 11.19
CA ALA A 745 -9.41 33.46 11.47
C ALA A 745 -9.73 33.73 12.95
N LEU A 746 -8.88 33.25 13.88
CA LEU A 746 -9.01 33.53 15.30
C LEU A 746 -8.84 35.02 15.63
N ILE A 747 -7.84 35.68 15.07
CA ILE A 747 -7.59 37.12 15.33
C ILE A 747 -8.73 37.97 14.77
N ILE A 748 -9.13 37.77 13.52
CA ILE A 748 -10.22 38.51 12.87
C ILE A 748 -11.54 38.24 13.60
N GLY A 749 -11.82 36.98 13.94
CA GLY A 749 -13.00 36.60 14.72
C GLY A 749 -13.07 37.29 16.08
N LEU A 750 -11.97 37.24 16.84
CA LEU A 750 -11.89 37.89 18.14
C LEU A 750 -12.07 39.42 18.01
N LEU A 751 -11.40 40.06 17.06
CA LEU A 751 -11.53 41.50 16.83
C LEU A 751 -12.95 41.88 16.40
N ALA A 752 -13.58 41.10 15.52
CA ALA A 752 -14.96 41.35 15.10
C ALA A 752 -15.96 41.20 16.27
N VAL A 753 -15.75 40.23 17.17
CA VAL A 753 -16.54 40.10 18.40
C VAL A 753 -16.32 41.30 19.33
N ILE A 754 -15.07 41.73 19.53
CA ILE A 754 -14.75 42.91 20.36
C ILE A 754 -15.41 44.16 19.78
N GLU A 755 -15.39 44.32 18.47
CA GLU A 755 -16.04 45.43 17.77
C GLU A 755 -17.55 45.42 18.00
N LYS A 756 -18.20 44.27 17.82
CA LYS A 756 -19.64 44.10 18.01
C LYS A 756 -20.13 44.41 19.43
N LEU A 757 -19.29 44.17 20.43
CA LEU A 757 -19.58 44.45 21.84
C LEU A 757 -19.29 45.91 22.23
N ARG A 758 -18.64 46.68 21.36
CA ARG A 758 -18.31 48.08 21.64
C ARG A 758 -19.56 48.96 21.47
N PRO A 759 -19.86 49.85 22.41
CA PRO A 759 -20.98 50.77 22.26
C PRO A 759 -20.73 51.76 21.11
N ASP A 760 -21.69 51.87 20.20
CA ASP A 760 -21.70 52.93 19.18
C ASP A 760 -21.92 54.29 19.86
N ARG A 761 -21.09 55.27 19.49
CA ARG A 761 -21.10 56.63 20.03
C ARG A 761 -21.25 57.69 18.95
N ALA A 762 -21.42 57.28 17.69
CA ALA A 762 -21.55 58.22 16.59
C ALA A 762 -22.93 58.90 16.65
N VAL A 763 -22.91 60.23 16.64
CA VAL A 763 -24.13 61.06 16.69
C VAL A 763 -24.12 61.96 15.47
N LEU A 764 -25.26 62.05 14.79
CA LEU A 764 -25.45 62.98 13.68
C LEU A 764 -25.35 64.42 14.18
N SER A 765 -24.47 65.20 13.56
CA SER A 765 -24.34 66.63 13.85
C SER A 765 -25.66 67.36 13.60
N ASP A 766 -25.91 68.42 14.36
CA ASP A 766 -27.06 69.32 14.15
C ASP A 766 -26.54 70.76 13.90
N PRO A 767 -26.68 71.32 12.69
CA PRO A 767 -27.29 70.71 11.50
C PRO A 767 -26.43 69.58 10.90
N PRO A 768 -27.05 68.65 10.14
CA PRO A 768 -26.32 67.56 9.49
C PRO A 768 -25.37 68.07 8.40
N PRO A 769 -24.27 67.36 8.09
CA PRO A 769 -23.38 67.72 6.99
C PRO A 769 -24.13 67.74 5.66
N THR A 770 -23.80 68.70 4.78
CA THR A 770 -24.36 68.73 3.42
C THR A 770 -23.85 67.54 2.62
N VAL A 771 -24.75 66.91 1.86
CA VAL A 771 -24.47 65.63 1.19
C VAL A 771 -24.90 65.63 -0.28
N THR A 772 -24.07 65.03 -1.13
CA THR A 772 -24.41 64.74 -2.53
C THR A 772 -24.12 63.29 -2.86
N VAL A 773 -25.12 62.60 -3.41
CA VAL A 773 -25.01 61.24 -3.94
C VAL A 773 -24.55 61.31 -5.40
N LEU A 774 -23.55 60.52 -5.75
CA LEU A 774 -22.95 60.44 -7.08
C LEU A 774 -23.20 59.03 -7.64
N ILE A 775 -23.91 58.95 -8.77
CA ILE A 775 -24.27 57.68 -9.43
C ILE A 775 -23.69 57.67 -10.85
N PRO A 776 -22.57 56.96 -11.10
CA PRO A 776 -22.07 56.74 -12.45
C PRO A 776 -22.85 55.61 -13.12
N ALA A 777 -23.43 55.86 -14.31
CA ALA A 777 -24.26 54.89 -15.03
C ALA A 777 -23.75 54.68 -16.47
N HIS A 778 -23.64 53.42 -16.89
CA HIS A 778 -23.34 53.04 -18.28
C HIS A 778 -24.02 51.72 -18.65
N ASN A 779 -25.05 51.77 -19.50
CA ASN A 779 -25.86 50.63 -19.91
C ASN A 779 -26.59 49.90 -18.76
N GLU A 780 -27.40 50.65 -18.00
CA GLU A 780 -28.09 50.21 -16.78
C GLU A 780 -29.62 50.35 -16.88
N GLU A 781 -30.19 50.18 -18.08
CA GLU A 781 -31.62 50.42 -18.34
C GLU A 781 -32.58 49.60 -17.46
N ASN A 782 -32.14 48.46 -16.92
CA ASN A 782 -32.96 47.57 -16.11
C ASN A 782 -33.08 48.00 -14.63
N VAL A 783 -32.13 48.78 -14.11
CA VAL A 783 -31.96 49.00 -12.64
C VAL A 783 -31.78 50.48 -12.26
N ILE A 784 -31.48 51.35 -13.22
CA ILE A 784 -31.14 52.76 -12.93
C ILE A 784 -32.28 53.55 -12.27
N VAL A 785 -33.53 53.27 -12.66
CA VAL A 785 -34.71 53.99 -12.13
C VAL A 785 -34.91 53.66 -10.65
N GLU A 786 -34.79 52.39 -10.28
CA GLU A 786 -34.92 51.91 -8.91
C GLU A 786 -33.79 52.48 -8.04
N THR A 787 -32.56 52.45 -8.53
CA THR A 787 -31.38 53.01 -7.84
C THR A 787 -31.53 54.50 -7.51
N VAL A 788 -31.90 55.34 -8.49
CA VAL A 788 -32.08 56.79 -8.26
C VAL A 788 -33.27 57.04 -7.33
N THR A 789 -34.35 56.26 -7.46
CA THR A 789 -35.51 56.35 -6.57
C THR A 789 -35.15 56.01 -5.12
N ALA A 790 -34.39 54.94 -4.91
CA ALA A 790 -33.90 54.54 -3.58
C ALA A 790 -33.01 55.61 -2.95
N ALA A 791 -32.10 56.20 -3.74
CA ALA A 791 -31.26 57.32 -3.27
C ALA A 791 -32.11 58.52 -2.82
N LEU A 792 -33.14 58.90 -3.60
CA LEU A 792 -34.04 60.02 -3.28
C LEU A 792 -34.97 59.77 -2.08
N ALA A 793 -35.20 58.50 -1.73
CA ALA A 793 -35.99 58.10 -0.57
C ALA A 793 -35.22 58.21 0.76
N SER A 794 -33.95 58.61 0.74
CA SER A 794 -33.12 58.72 1.94
C SER A 794 -33.64 59.78 2.92
N GLU A 795 -33.65 59.45 4.22
CA GLU A 795 -34.15 60.30 5.31
C GLU A 795 -33.16 61.42 5.73
N VAL A 796 -32.72 62.25 4.78
CA VAL A 796 -31.80 63.37 5.03
C VAL A 796 -32.30 64.65 4.36
N PRO A 797 -32.40 65.78 5.08
CA PRO A 797 -32.78 67.05 4.48
C PRO A 797 -31.73 67.55 3.49
N ASP A 798 -32.19 68.21 2.42
CA ASP A 798 -31.34 68.85 1.39
C ASP A 798 -30.37 67.91 0.63
N LEU A 799 -30.70 66.61 0.53
CA LEU A 799 -29.97 65.65 -0.30
C LEU A 799 -29.99 66.05 -1.78
N ARG A 800 -28.82 66.04 -2.41
CA ARG A 800 -28.65 66.23 -3.86
C ARG A 800 -28.17 64.93 -4.49
N VAL A 801 -28.63 64.63 -5.71
CA VAL A 801 -28.21 63.46 -6.48
C VAL A 801 -27.64 63.93 -7.81
N ILE A 802 -26.42 63.52 -8.14
CA ILE A 802 -25.79 63.74 -9.45
C ILE A 802 -25.63 62.39 -10.13
N VAL A 803 -26.32 62.20 -11.24
CA VAL A 803 -26.22 60.99 -12.06
C VAL A 803 -25.41 61.32 -13.31
N VAL A 804 -24.36 60.54 -13.58
CA VAL A 804 -23.52 60.72 -14.77
C VAL A 804 -23.76 59.54 -15.72
N ASN A 805 -24.44 59.80 -16.83
CA ASN A 805 -24.55 58.86 -17.93
C ASN A 805 -23.26 58.92 -18.78
N ASP A 806 -22.43 57.88 -18.64
CA ASP A 806 -21.12 57.74 -19.27
C ASP A 806 -21.22 57.07 -20.65
N GLY A 807 -21.98 57.70 -21.55
CA GLY A 807 -22.09 57.27 -22.94
C GLY A 807 -22.81 55.94 -23.13
N SER A 808 -23.94 55.75 -22.44
CA SER A 808 -24.78 54.55 -22.61
C SER A 808 -25.31 54.40 -24.04
N THR A 809 -25.38 53.16 -24.52
CA THR A 809 -25.90 52.76 -25.84
C THR A 809 -27.30 52.16 -25.78
N ASP A 810 -27.84 51.96 -24.58
CA ASP A 810 -29.17 51.45 -24.30
C ASP A 810 -30.12 52.58 -23.87
N ARG A 811 -31.29 52.26 -23.30
CA ARG A 811 -32.29 53.26 -22.91
C ARG A 811 -31.99 53.99 -21.59
N THR A 812 -30.82 53.79 -20.97
CA THR A 812 -30.45 54.44 -19.70
C THR A 812 -30.61 55.97 -19.75
N ALA A 813 -30.17 56.59 -20.84
CA ALA A 813 -30.25 58.03 -21.01
C ALA A 813 -31.70 58.54 -21.04
N GLU A 814 -32.55 57.85 -21.80
CA GLU A 814 -33.97 58.18 -21.95
C GLU A 814 -34.70 58.02 -20.62
N LEU A 815 -34.47 56.91 -19.92
CA LEU A 815 -35.12 56.60 -18.64
C LEU A 815 -34.78 57.62 -17.54
N LEU A 816 -33.53 58.07 -17.49
CA LEU A 816 -33.09 59.11 -16.55
C LEU A 816 -33.82 60.44 -16.78
N GLU A 817 -33.90 60.89 -18.03
CA GLU A 817 -34.58 62.14 -18.38
C GLU A 817 -36.10 62.04 -18.18
N GLU A 818 -36.70 60.90 -18.56
CA GLU A 818 -38.13 60.63 -18.42
C GLU A 818 -38.60 60.70 -16.95
N HIS A 819 -37.84 60.07 -16.04
CA HIS A 819 -38.26 59.92 -14.65
C HIS A 819 -37.75 61.03 -13.73
N PHE A 820 -36.56 61.60 -14.01
CA PHE A 820 -35.88 62.50 -13.07
C PHE A 820 -35.46 63.85 -13.66
N GLY A 821 -35.60 64.08 -14.97
CA GLY A 821 -35.19 65.34 -15.60
C GLY A 821 -35.92 66.59 -15.08
N ARG A 822 -37.02 66.41 -14.33
CA ARG A 822 -37.79 67.49 -13.68
C ARG A 822 -37.64 67.55 -12.15
N ASP A 823 -36.94 66.61 -11.51
CA ASP A 823 -36.74 66.64 -10.05
C ASP A 823 -35.59 67.63 -9.72
N PRO A 824 -35.85 68.70 -8.95
CA PRO A 824 -34.83 69.71 -8.65
C PRO A 824 -33.68 69.19 -7.77
N ARG A 825 -33.83 68.01 -7.14
CA ARG A 825 -32.78 67.36 -6.36
C ARG A 825 -31.83 66.54 -7.24
N VAL A 826 -32.22 66.21 -8.47
CA VAL A 826 -31.46 65.36 -9.38
C VAL A 826 -30.80 66.19 -10.48
N ARG A 827 -29.50 65.98 -10.69
CA ARG A 827 -28.73 66.56 -11.78
C ARG A 827 -28.18 65.45 -12.67
N ILE A 828 -28.66 65.39 -13.91
CA ILE A 828 -28.21 64.43 -14.91
C ILE A 828 -27.10 65.07 -15.75
N LEU A 829 -25.97 64.37 -15.90
CA LEU A 829 -24.83 64.77 -16.73
C LEU A 829 -24.59 63.71 -17.80
N HIS A 830 -24.51 64.13 -19.06
CA HIS A 830 -24.16 63.25 -20.18
C HIS A 830 -22.73 63.49 -20.62
N GLN A 831 -21.96 62.41 -20.80
CA GLN A 831 -20.61 62.47 -21.37
C GLN A 831 -20.37 61.29 -22.33
N ALA A 832 -19.31 61.39 -23.15
CA ALA A 832 -18.82 60.23 -23.88
C ALA A 832 -18.21 59.21 -22.91
N ASN A 833 -18.31 57.91 -23.22
CA ASN A 833 -17.80 56.85 -22.36
C ASN A 833 -16.30 57.02 -22.10
N ARG A 834 -15.95 57.35 -20.86
CA ARG A 834 -14.58 57.55 -20.38
C ARG A 834 -14.27 56.73 -19.12
N GLY A 835 -15.19 55.86 -18.72
CA GLY A 835 -15.09 54.99 -17.57
C GLY A 835 -15.55 55.63 -16.26
N LYS A 836 -15.86 54.76 -15.29
CA LYS A 836 -16.42 55.11 -13.98
C LYS A 836 -15.61 56.17 -13.23
N ALA A 837 -14.29 56.06 -13.16
CA ALA A 837 -13.43 57.04 -12.49
C ALA A 837 -13.55 58.45 -13.11
N ALA A 838 -13.66 58.54 -14.44
CA ALA A 838 -13.86 59.83 -15.13
C ALA A 838 -15.26 60.41 -14.85
N ALA A 839 -16.29 59.55 -14.88
CA ALA A 839 -17.66 59.93 -14.54
C ALA A 839 -17.78 60.44 -13.09
N LEU A 840 -17.16 59.75 -12.12
CA LEU A 840 -17.14 60.17 -10.72
C LEU A 840 -16.41 61.51 -10.54
N ASN A 841 -15.24 61.71 -11.15
CA ASN A 841 -14.56 63.02 -11.09
C ASN A 841 -15.39 64.14 -11.72
N ARG A 842 -16.13 63.85 -12.80
CA ARG A 842 -17.05 64.83 -13.41
C ARG A 842 -18.18 65.18 -12.45
N ALA A 843 -18.79 64.18 -11.81
CA ALA A 843 -19.82 64.40 -10.80
C ALA A 843 -19.30 65.22 -9.61
N MET A 844 -18.11 64.88 -9.11
CA MET A 844 -17.45 65.61 -8.02
C MET A 844 -17.15 67.07 -8.36
N SER A 845 -16.81 67.38 -9.62
CA SER A 845 -16.54 68.76 -10.05
C SER A 845 -17.78 69.67 -10.00
N GLU A 846 -18.97 69.07 -10.05
CA GLU A 846 -20.26 69.77 -10.00
C GLU A 846 -20.87 69.75 -8.59
N ALA A 847 -20.42 68.85 -7.71
CA ALA A 847 -20.81 68.86 -6.31
C ALA A 847 -20.16 70.04 -5.57
N ASP A 848 -20.87 70.63 -4.60
CA ASP A 848 -20.48 71.75 -3.74
C ASP A 848 -20.63 71.42 -2.23
N THR A 849 -20.99 70.18 -1.91
CA THR A 849 -21.28 69.69 -0.54
C THR A 849 -20.04 69.20 0.20
N GLU A 850 -20.15 69.04 1.52
CA GLU A 850 -19.06 68.57 2.38
C GLU A 850 -18.79 67.06 2.23
N ILE A 851 -19.85 66.27 2.16
CA ILE A 851 -19.81 64.81 2.08
C ILE A 851 -20.34 64.35 0.72
N LEU A 852 -19.59 63.45 0.08
CA LEU A 852 -19.94 62.84 -1.20
C LEU A 852 -20.20 61.36 -0.96
N ILE A 853 -21.34 60.86 -1.43
CA ILE A 853 -21.69 59.44 -1.33
C ILE A 853 -21.65 58.84 -2.73
N THR A 854 -20.90 57.76 -2.91
CA THR A 854 -20.89 57.00 -4.15
C THR A 854 -21.85 55.82 -4.02
N ILE A 855 -22.75 55.67 -5.01
CA ILE A 855 -23.67 54.54 -5.14
C ILE A 855 -23.52 54.01 -6.57
N ASP A 856 -23.42 52.69 -6.73
CA ASP A 856 -23.37 52.06 -8.05
C ASP A 856 -24.78 52.07 -8.69
N ALA A 857 -24.85 52.09 -10.02
CA ALA A 857 -26.12 52.25 -10.75
C ALA A 857 -27.09 51.05 -10.65
N ASP A 858 -26.68 49.98 -9.97
CA ASP A 858 -27.39 48.72 -9.71
C ASP A 858 -27.61 48.48 -8.20
N THR A 859 -27.60 49.54 -7.40
CA THR A 859 -27.61 49.46 -5.94
C THR A 859 -28.76 50.24 -5.31
N GLU A 860 -29.60 49.55 -4.56
CA GLU A 860 -30.69 50.13 -3.77
C GLU A 860 -30.24 50.34 -2.32
N VAL A 861 -30.29 51.58 -1.84
CA VAL A 861 -29.95 51.92 -0.44
C VAL A 861 -31.19 51.91 0.45
N GLU A 862 -31.05 51.45 1.71
CA GLU A 862 -32.14 51.57 2.68
C GLU A 862 -32.43 53.04 3.03
N PRO A 863 -33.69 53.44 3.32
CA PRO A 863 -34.05 54.84 3.55
C PRO A 863 -33.22 55.54 4.65
N ASP A 864 -32.78 54.81 5.67
CA ASP A 864 -31.96 55.37 6.76
C ASP A 864 -30.44 55.19 6.56
N ALA A 865 -30.00 54.55 5.46
CA ALA A 865 -28.59 54.22 5.23
C ALA A 865 -27.71 55.46 5.10
N VAL A 866 -28.13 56.46 4.32
CA VAL A 866 -27.39 57.73 4.16
C VAL A 866 -27.25 58.45 5.51
N ARG A 867 -28.33 58.50 6.29
CA ARG A 867 -28.34 59.11 7.63
C ARG A 867 -27.36 58.41 8.58
N LYS A 868 -27.31 57.07 8.55
CA LYS A 868 -26.37 56.25 9.32
C LYS A 868 -24.92 56.41 8.88
N LEU A 869 -24.63 56.71 7.61
CA LEU A 869 -23.27 57.05 7.19
C LEU A 869 -22.84 58.42 7.72
N LEU A 870 -23.75 59.40 7.70
CA LEU A 870 -23.42 60.79 8.06
C LEU A 870 -23.07 61.00 9.55
N ARG A 871 -23.59 60.17 10.47
CA ARG A 871 -23.33 60.31 11.93
C ARG A 871 -21.84 60.24 12.31
N HIS A 872 -21.03 59.59 11.48
CA HIS A 872 -19.59 59.40 11.73
C HIS A 872 -18.74 60.61 11.37
N PHE A 873 -19.24 61.52 10.53
CA PHE A 873 -18.47 62.71 10.11
C PHE A 873 -18.44 63.83 11.16
N SER A 874 -19.10 63.64 12.29
CA SER A 874 -18.92 64.47 13.49
C SER A 874 -17.47 64.41 14.01
N ASP A 875 -16.74 63.30 13.79
CA ASP A 875 -15.28 63.25 13.98
C ASP A 875 -14.57 63.79 12.73
N LEU A 876 -13.91 64.95 12.88
CA LEU A 876 -13.17 65.62 11.81
C LEU A 876 -12.00 64.79 11.25
N ARG A 877 -11.55 63.73 11.93
CA ARG A 877 -10.50 62.83 11.43
C ARG A 877 -11.03 61.76 10.49
N VAL A 878 -12.35 61.57 10.42
CA VAL A 878 -12.99 60.60 9.53
C VAL A 878 -12.99 61.15 8.10
N GLY A 879 -12.25 60.47 7.23
CA GLY A 879 -12.17 60.78 5.81
C GLY A 879 -13.17 60.00 4.96
N ALA A 880 -13.57 58.81 5.39
CA ALA A 880 -14.55 57.99 4.70
C ALA A 880 -15.29 57.02 5.63
N VAL A 881 -16.48 56.59 5.22
CA VAL A 881 -17.32 55.60 5.90
C VAL A 881 -17.79 54.57 4.88
N ALA A 882 -17.54 53.29 5.14
CA ALA A 882 -17.99 52.17 4.33
C ALA A 882 -19.33 51.65 4.86
N GLY A 883 -20.33 51.53 3.98
CA GLY A 883 -21.59 50.87 4.30
C GLY A 883 -21.55 49.34 4.16
N ASN A 884 -22.60 48.71 4.64
CA ASN A 884 -22.86 47.27 4.57
C ASN A 884 -23.60 46.93 3.27
N VAL A 885 -22.86 46.46 2.26
CA VAL A 885 -23.46 46.02 1.00
C VAL A 885 -23.91 44.56 1.14
N LYS A 886 -25.11 44.23 0.66
CA LYS A 886 -25.70 42.89 0.66
C LYS A 886 -26.18 42.52 -0.74
N VAL A 887 -26.14 41.23 -1.06
CA VAL A 887 -26.64 40.71 -2.35
C VAL A 887 -28.15 40.56 -2.29
N GLY A 888 -28.89 41.15 -3.23
CA GLY A 888 -30.36 41.02 -3.32
C GLY A 888 -30.83 39.75 -4.04
N ASN A 889 -30.23 39.41 -5.17
CA ASN A 889 -30.67 38.33 -6.06
C ASN A 889 -30.11 36.93 -5.70
N ARG A 890 -30.66 36.27 -4.68
CA ARG A 890 -30.10 35.02 -4.10
C ARG A 890 -30.66 33.70 -4.67
N ALA A 891 -31.25 33.71 -5.86
CA ALA A 891 -31.95 32.55 -6.43
C ALA A 891 -31.02 31.42 -6.93
N ARG A 892 -29.73 31.70 -7.23
CA ARG A 892 -28.80 30.73 -7.83
C ARG A 892 -27.63 30.42 -6.90
N TRP A 893 -26.98 29.28 -7.10
CA TRP A 893 -25.78 28.89 -6.34
C TRP A 893 -24.64 29.92 -6.41
N LEU A 894 -24.39 30.51 -7.59
CA LEU A 894 -23.35 31.53 -7.77
C LEU A 894 -23.62 32.79 -6.94
N THR A 895 -24.86 33.28 -6.93
CA THR A 895 -25.25 34.48 -6.18
C THR A 895 -25.31 34.20 -4.67
N ARG A 896 -25.68 32.99 -4.25
CA ARG A 896 -25.57 32.53 -2.86
C ARG A 896 -24.13 32.45 -2.36
N TRP A 897 -23.19 31.94 -3.17
CA TRP A 897 -21.76 31.93 -2.80
C TRP A 897 -21.18 33.34 -2.73
N GLN A 898 -21.63 34.26 -3.58
CA GLN A 898 -21.25 35.66 -3.47
C GLN A 898 -21.82 36.32 -2.21
N ALA A 899 -23.09 36.05 -1.87
CA ALA A 899 -23.69 36.51 -0.61
C ALA A 899 -22.91 35.99 0.61
N LEU A 900 -22.54 34.70 0.61
CA LEU A 900 -21.69 34.09 1.64
C LEU A 900 -20.35 34.82 1.77
N GLU A 901 -19.69 35.15 0.65
CA GLU A 901 -18.43 35.88 0.67
C GLU A 901 -18.57 37.30 1.22
N TYR A 902 -19.66 38.00 0.90
CA TYR A 902 -19.91 39.34 1.44
C TYR A 902 -20.01 39.31 2.97
N VAL A 903 -20.73 38.35 3.53
CA VAL A 903 -20.85 38.17 4.99
C VAL A 903 -19.50 37.78 5.62
N THR A 904 -18.84 36.77 5.07
CA THR A 904 -17.67 36.13 5.69
C THR A 904 -16.35 36.84 5.46
N SER A 905 -16.15 37.42 4.29
CA SER A 905 -14.89 38.06 3.88
C SER A 905 -14.99 39.58 3.91
N GLN A 906 -16.10 40.17 3.46
CA GLN A 906 -16.19 41.63 3.42
C GLN A 906 -16.62 42.22 4.76
N ASN A 907 -17.75 41.79 5.31
CA ASN A 907 -18.33 42.40 6.51
C ASN A 907 -17.51 42.06 7.76
N MET A 908 -17.21 40.77 7.97
CA MET A 908 -16.43 40.35 9.14
C MET A 908 -15.03 40.98 9.17
N GLU A 909 -14.33 41.04 8.03
CA GLU A 909 -13.01 41.68 7.98
C GLU A 909 -13.08 43.19 8.18
N LYS A 910 -14.07 43.88 7.60
CA LYS A 910 -14.24 45.33 7.79
C LYS A 910 -14.51 45.69 9.25
N ARG A 911 -15.31 44.89 9.98
CA ARG A 911 -15.50 45.05 11.43
C ARG A 911 -14.18 44.98 12.19
N ALA A 912 -13.41 43.91 11.96
CA ALA A 912 -12.10 43.76 12.60
C ALA A 912 -11.13 44.88 12.22
N PHE A 913 -11.17 45.34 10.97
CA PHE A 913 -10.28 46.37 10.44
C PHE A 913 -10.67 47.79 10.85
N ASP A 914 -11.93 48.08 11.16
CA ASP A 914 -12.33 49.36 11.75
C ASP A 914 -11.65 49.58 13.10
N LEU A 915 -11.62 48.56 13.97
CA LEU A 915 -10.93 48.64 15.27
C LEU A 915 -9.46 49.02 15.15
N LEU A 916 -8.80 48.49 14.11
CA LEU A 916 -7.37 48.71 13.84
C LEU A 916 -7.12 49.93 12.92
N ASN A 917 -8.19 50.58 12.44
CA ASN A 917 -8.14 51.65 11.45
C ASN A 917 -7.34 51.24 10.20
N CYS A 918 -7.63 50.07 9.63
CA CYS A 918 -6.90 49.49 8.51
C CYS A 918 -7.82 48.95 7.40
N ILE A 919 -9.00 49.53 7.23
CA ILE A 919 -9.89 49.25 6.09
C ILE A 919 -9.17 49.62 4.79
N THR A 920 -9.17 48.69 3.83
CA THR A 920 -8.45 48.83 2.55
C THR A 920 -9.36 49.06 1.35
N VAL A 921 -10.67 48.84 1.51
CA VAL A 921 -11.66 49.10 0.47
C VAL A 921 -12.96 49.62 1.10
N VAL A 922 -13.33 50.85 0.76
CA VAL A 922 -14.69 51.37 0.90
C VAL A 922 -15.44 51.01 -0.39
N PRO A 923 -16.54 50.24 -0.34
CA PRO A 923 -17.19 49.74 -1.54
C PRO A 923 -17.82 50.88 -2.35
N GLY A 924 -17.65 50.86 -3.68
CA GLY A 924 -18.28 51.82 -4.59
C GLY A 924 -19.82 51.87 -4.50
N ALA A 925 -20.46 50.73 -4.16
CA ALA A 925 -21.90 50.59 -4.03
C ALA A 925 -22.51 51.37 -2.85
N LEU A 926 -21.76 51.57 -1.76
CA LEU A 926 -22.20 52.40 -0.63
C LEU A 926 -20.99 52.94 0.14
N GLY A 927 -20.44 54.05 -0.34
CA GLY A 927 -19.27 54.71 0.25
C GLY A 927 -19.52 56.19 0.49
N ALA A 928 -19.38 56.66 1.73
CA ALA A 928 -19.43 58.08 2.05
C ALA A 928 -18.01 58.64 2.25
N TRP A 929 -17.74 59.81 1.68
CA TRP A 929 -16.40 60.38 1.58
C TRP A 929 -16.42 61.85 1.94
N ARG A 930 -15.48 62.27 2.79
CA ARG A 930 -15.25 63.70 3.04
C ARG A 930 -14.54 64.30 1.82
N ARG A 931 -15.14 65.31 1.19
CA ARG A 931 -14.58 65.93 -0.02
C ARG A 931 -13.11 66.33 0.13
N LYS A 932 -12.76 66.97 1.25
CA LYS A 932 -11.37 67.39 1.57
C LYS A 932 -10.39 66.22 1.59
N ALA A 933 -10.83 65.02 1.98
CA ALA A 933 -9.98 63.84 2.00
C ALA A 933 -9.67 63.34 0.58
N ILE A 934 -10.67 63.36 -0.32
CA ILE A 934 -10.49 62.99 -1.73
C ILE A 934 -9.57 64.00 -2.43
N GLU A 935 -9.80 65.30 -2.20
CA GLU A 935 -8.96 66.37 -2.77
C GLU A 935 -7.51 66.25 -2.29
N ALA A 936 -7.28 65.96 -1.00
CA ALA A 936 -5.95 65.72 -0.45
C ALA A 936 -5.27 64.46 -1.03
N ALA A 937 -6.05 63.43 -1.39
CA ALA A 937 -5.57 62.22 -2.05
C ALA A 937 -5.21 62.42 -3.54
N GLY A 938 -5.55 63.59 -4.11
CA GLY A 938 -5.29 63.91 -5.52
C GLY A 938 -6.43 63.54 -6.47
N GLY A 939 -7.66 63.36 -5.97
CA GLY A 939 -8.82 62.97 -6.76
C GLY A 939 -8.93 61.45 -6.97
N ILE A 940 -9.91 61.04 -7.79
CA ILE A 940 -10.11 59.63 -8.14
C ILE A 940 -9.24 59.32 -9.37
N THR A 941 -8.19 58.52 -9.23
CA THR A 941 -7.27 58.23 -10.34
C THR A 941 -7.77 57.08 -11.22
N ALA A 942 -7.50 57.16 -12.53
CA ALA A 942 -7.87 56.13 -13.52
C ALA A 942 -6.71 55.17 -13.89
N ASP A 943 -5.63 55.18 -13.10
CA ASP A 943 -4.45 54.31 -13.30
C ASP A 943 -4.65 52.89 -12.74
N THR A 944 -5.76 52.65 -12.02
CA THR A 944 -6.20 51.34 -11.52
C THR A 944 -7.65 51.05 -11.97
N VAL A 945 -8.03 49.77 -12.07
CA VAL A 945 -9.40 49.34 -12.44
C VAL A 945 -10.35 49.17 -11.24
N ALA A 946 -9.85 49.42 -10.03
CA ALA A 946 -10.59 49.44 -8.77
C ALA A 946 -10.29 50.76 -8.04
N GLU A 947 -10.93 51.82 -8.55
CA GLU A 947 -10.72 53.19 -8.12
C GLU A 947 -11.05 53.42 -6.63
N ASP A 948 -12.00 52.65 -6.11
CA ASP A 948 -12.47 52.67 -4.74
C ASP A 948 -11.43 52.13 -3.76
N ALA A 949 -10.81 50.99 -4.07
CA ALA A 949 -9.72 50.40 -3.30
C ALA A 949 -8.47 51.31 -3.29
N ASP A 950 -8.11 51.87 -4.45
CA ASP A 950 -6.98 52.78 -4.56
C ASP A 950 -7.18 54.07 -3.75
N LEU A 951 -8.35 54.72 -3.88
CA LEU A 951 -8.70 55.91 -3.12
C LEU A 951 -8.70 55.64 -1.62
N THR A 952 -9.24 54.49 -1.19
CA THR A 952 -9.25 54.07 0.22
C THR A 952 -7.84 54.02 0.79
N ILE A 953 -6.90 53.36 0.10
CA ILE A 953 -5.51 53.25 0.53
C ILE A 953 -4.81 54.62 0.50
N ALA A 954 -5.07 55.45 -0.53
CA ALA A 954 -4.51 56.79 -0.63
C ALA A 954 -4.95 57.71 0.52
N ILE A 955 -6.23 57.70 0.88
CA ILE A 955 -6.77 58.46 2.02
C ILE A 955 -6.19 57.96 3.35
N ARG A 956 -6.08 56.63 3.55
CA ARG A 956 -5.42 56.05 4.73
C ARG A 956 -3.94 56.43 4.82
N ARG A 957 -3.23 56.45 3.69
CA ARG A 957 -1.82 56.82 3.59
C ARG A 957 -1.57 58.27 4.06
N LEU A 958 -2.57 59.14 3.94
CA LEU A 958 -2.55 60.53 4.43
C LEU A 958 -2.94 60.68 5.91
N GLY A 959 -3.35 59.59 6.57
CA GLY A 959 -3.66 59.56 8.00
C GLY A 959 -5.14 59.66 8.37
N TRP A 960 -6.04 59.91 7.41
CA TRP A 960 -7.49 60.00 7.64
C TRP A 960 -8.10 58.68 8.10
N ARG A 961 -8.93 58.69 9.14
CA ARG A 961 -9.63 57.48 9.61
C ARG A 961 -10.71 57.04 8.63
N ILE A 962 -10.86 55.73 8.44
CA ILE A 962 -11.95 55.13 7.68
C ILE A 962 -12.70 54.20 8.62
N ILE A 963 -14.03 54.33 8.62
CA ILE A 963 -14.94 53.61 9.52
C ILE A 963 -15.84 52.69 8.71
N TYR A 964 -16.31 51.59 9.30
CA TYR A 964 -17.35 50.73 8.74
C TYR A 964 -18.63 50.90 9.57
N ASP A 965 -19.77 51.10 8.91
CA ASP A 965 -21.08 51.12 9.54
C ASP A 965 -21.89 49.90 9.07
N GLU A 966 -22.15 48.98 10.00
CA GLU A 966 -22.89 47.75 9.70
C GLU A 966 -24.39 47.97 9.46
N GLU A 967 -24.95 49.07 9.98
CA GLU A 967 -26.39 49.35 9.94
C GLU A 967 -26.77 50.11 8.67
N ALA A 968 -25.82 50.78 8.01
CA ALA A 968 -26.03 51.44 6.72
C ALA A 968 -26.04 50.40 5.60
N VAL A 969 -27.22 49.86 5.28
CA VAL A 969 -27.38 48.73 4.34
C VAL A 969 -27.68 49.21 2.92
N ALA A 970 -27.07 48.54 1.94
CA ALA A 970 -27.40 48.65 0.52
C ALA A 970 -27.52 47.27 -0.13
N TRP A 971 -28.46 47.11 -1.05
CA TRP A 971 -28.73 45.88 -1.80
C TRP A 971 -28.25 46.02 -3.24
N THR A 972 -27.40 45.09 -3.69
CA THR A 972 -26.82 45.08 -5.05
C THR A 972 -27.11 43.75 -5.76
N GLU A 973 -27.09 43.77 -7.08
CA GLU A 973 -27.24 42.57 -7.91
C GLU A 973 -25.89 41.85 -8.14
N ALA A 974 -25.82 40.58 -7.73
CA ALA A 974 -24.70 39.70 -8.03
C ALA A 974 -24.82 39.09 -9.44
N PRO A 975 -23.70 38.90 -10.18
CA PRO A 975 -23.73 38.23 -11.47
C PRO A 975 -24.33 36.80 -11.43
N GLU A 976 -25.35 36.54 -12.25
CA GLU A 976 -26.00 35.22 -12.30
C GLU A 976 -25.25 34.16 -13.14
N THR A 977 -24.32 34.59 -13.99
CA THR A 977 -23.56 33.72 -14.91
C THR A 977 -22.09 33.65 -14.55
N ARG A 978 -21.47 32.50 -14.83
CA ARG A 978 -20.03 32.27 -14.55
C ARG A 978 -19.14 33.27 -15.29
N GLU A 979 -19.46 33.61 -16.55
CA GLU A 979 -18.67 34.54 -17.35
C GLU A 979 -18.72 35.96 -16.77
N ALA A 980 -19.90 36.42 -16.35
CA ALA A 980 -20.07 37.73 -15.74
C ALA A 980 -19.36 37.79 -14.38
N LEU A 981 -19.47 36.76 -13.55
CA LEU A 981 -18.79 36.67 -12.26
C LEU A 981 -17.25 36.65 -12.42
N VAL A 982 -16.72 35.85 -13.35
CA VAL A 982 -15.27 35.82 -13.63
C VAL A 982 -14.75 37.18 -14.09
N ARG A 983 -15.51 37.92 -14.91
CA ARG A 983 -15.15 39.30 -15.32
C ARG A 983 -15.11 40.25 -14.13
N GLN A 984 -16.14 40.23 -13.29
CA GLN A 984 -16.21 41.05 -12.07
C GLN A 984 -15.02 40.74 -11.15
N ARG A 985 -14.78 39.46 -10.87
CA ARG A 985 -13.72 39.02 -9.96
C ARG A 985 -12.32 39.25 -10.50
N PHE A 986 -12.13 39.11 -11.81
CA PHE A 986 -10.89 39.50 -12.46
C PHE A 986 -10.60 40.98 -12.26
N ARG A 987 -11.60 41.87 -12.45
CA ARG A 987 -11.45 43.31 -12.20
C ARG A 987 -11.07 43.59 -10.75
N TRP A 988 -11.75 43.00 -9.78
CA TRP A 988 -11.48 43.23 -8.36
C TRP A 988 -10.09 42.72 -7.94
N THR A 989 -9.74 41.50 -8.37
CA THR A 989 -8.44 40.89 -8.04
C THR A 989 -7.29 41.64 -8.71
N PHE A 990 -7.45 42.02 -9.98
CA PHE A 990 -6.46 42.80 -10.72
C PHE A 990 -6.31 44.22 -10.16
N GLY A 991 -7.43 44.88 -9.86
CA GLY A 991 -7.44 46.20 -9.24
C GLY A 991 -6.80 46.20 -7.85
N THR A 992 -7.10 45.19 -7.01
CA THR A 992 -6.43 45.00 -5.72
C THR A 992 -4.92 44.82 -5.88
N LEU A 993 -4.48 44.05 -6.87
CA LEU A 993 -3.07 43.87 -7.20
C LEU A 993 -2.41 45.18 -7.65
N GLN A 994 -3.10 45.99 -8.46
CA GLN A 994 -2.65 47.32 -8.89
C GLN A 994 -2.52 48.28 -7.71
N SER A 995 -3.54 48.37 -6.85
CA SER A 995 -3.55 49.24 -5.67
C SER A 995 -2.48 48.81 -4.66
N PHE A 996 -2.33 47.51 -4.40
CA PHE A 996 -1.23 46.99 -3.59
C PHE A 996 0.13 47.41 -4.16
N TRP A 997 0.35 47.23 -5.47
CA TRP A 997 1.62 47.57 -6.12
C TRP A 997 1.92 49.07 -6.08
N LYS A 998 0.90 49.91 -6.36
CA LYS A 998 1.00 51.38 -6.34
C LYS A 998 1.41 51.92 -4.96
N HIS A 999 0.99 51.26 -3.88
CA HIS A 999 1.26 51.66 -2.49
C HIS A 999 2.26 50.74 -1.77
N ALA A 1000 2.95 49.85 -2.49
CA ALA A 1000 3.88 48.86 -1.92
C ALA A 1000 5.05 49.51 -1.15
N ASP A 1001 5.38 50.76 -1.46
CA ASP A 1001 6.41 51.53 -0.76
C ASP A 1001 6.03 51.88 0.69
N THR A 1002 4.81 51.56 1.14
CA THR A 1002 4.36 51.75 2.53
C THR A 1002 4.48 50.48 3.38
N LEU A 1003 4.75 49.33 2.77
CA LEU A 1003 4.85 48.02 3.42
C LEU A 1003 5.93 48.02 4.52
N PHE A 1004 5.58 47.54 5.72
CA PHE A 1004 6.44 47.44 6.90
C PHE A 1004 7.09 48.77 7.36
N ARG A 1005 6.52 49.92 6.99
CA ARG A 1005 7.01 51.23 7.44
C ARG A 1005 6.18 51.74 8.64
N PRO A 1006 6.79 51.89 9.83
CA PRO A 1006 6.07 52.33 11.04
C PRO A 1006 5.32 53.66 10.90
N ARG A 1007 5.80 54.59 10.07
CA ARG A 1007 5.17 55.90 9.85
C ARG A 1007 3.73 55.84 9.32
N TYR A 1008 3.33 54.73 8.71
CA TYR A 1008 1.98 54.52 8.16
C TYR A 1008 1.08 53.69 9.10
N GLY A 1009 1.54 53.40 10.32
CA GLY A 1009 0.75 52.69 11.33
C GLY A 1009 0.22 51.33 10.84
N ALA A 1010 -1.07 51.06 11.14
CA ALA A 1010 -1.74 49.82 10.78
C ALA A 1010 -1.84 49.59 9.25
N LEU A 1011 -1.79 50.64 8.43
CA LEU A 1011 -1.80 50.48 6.97
C LEU A 1011 -0.58 49.67 6.49
N GLY A 1012 0.62 50.05 6.97
CA GLY A 1012 1.88 49.43 6.55
C GLY A 1012 2.19 48.10 7.23
N TRP A 1013 1.74 47.90 8.47
CA TRP A 1013 2.06 46.70 9.27
C TRP A 1013 0.95 45.63 9.30
N ILE A 1014 -0.30 45.99 8.99
CA ILE A 1014 -1.44 45.07 9.10
C ILE A 1014 -2.15 44.93 7.75
N ALA A 1015 -2.66 46.02 7.20
CA ALA A 1015 -3.49 46.00 5.98
C ALA A 1015 -2.74 45.48 4.74
N LEU A 1016 -1.62 46.10 4.36
CA LEU A 1016 -0.87 45.67 3.17
C LEU A 1016 -0.26 44.27 3.31
N PRO A 1017 0.34 43.88 4.46
CA PRO A 1017 0.76 42.51 4.68
C PRO A 1017 -0.40 41.51 4.60
N ASN A 1018 -1.59 41.86 5.11
CA ASN A 1018 -2.78 41.01 4.99
C ASN A 1018 -3.20 40.82 3.53
N ILE A 1019 -3.24 41.88 2.71
CA ILE A 1019 -3.52 41.77 1.27
C ILE A 1019 -2.49 40.84 0.61
N PHE A 1020 -1.20 41.09 0.86
CA PHE A 1020 -0.13 40.33 0.24
C PHE A 1020 -0.17 38.84 0.60
N ILE A 1021 -0.30 38.51 1.89
CA ILE A 1021 -0.24 37.12 2.37
C ILE A 1021 -1.53 36.38 2.06
N PHE A 1022 -2.69 36.94 2.42
CA PHE A 1022 -3.96 36.19 2.42
C PHE A 1022 -4.79 36.36 1.15
N GLN A 1023 -4.66 37.48 0.43
CA GLN A 1023 -5.41 37.71 -0.81
C GLN A 1023 -4.60 37.39 -2.08
N LEU A 1024 -3.26 37.45 -2.01
CA LEU A 1024 -2.38 37.19 -3.16
C LEU A 1024 -1.56 35.90 -3.02
N LEU A 1025 -0.72 35.77 -1.99
CA LEU A 1025 0.27 34.68 -1.89
C LEU A 1025 -0.37 33.32 -1.57
N LEU A 1026 -1.16 33.23 -0.50
CA LEU A 1026 -1.73 31.97 -0.04
C LEU A 1026 -2.68 31.34 -1.08
N PRO A 1027 -3.59 32.09 -1.73
CA PRO A 1027 -4.46 31.52 -2.76
C PRO A 1027 -3.72 31.06 -4.03
N LEU A 1028 -2.50 31.55 -4.32
CA LEU A 1028 -1.66 31.02 -5.40
C LEU A 1028 -1.09 29.63 -5.09
N ILE A 1029 -0.93 29.30 -3.80
CA ILE A 1029 -0.39 28.02 -3.33
C ILE A 1029 -1.50 26.98 -3.15
N SER A 1030 -2.71 27.40 -2.75
CA SER A 1030 -3.86 26.51 -2.49
C SER A 1030 -4.21 25.48 -3.59
N PRO A 1031 -4.11 25.77 -4.91
CA PRO A 1031 -4.36 24.77 -5.94
C PRO A 1031 -3.40 23.58 -5.88
N ILE A 1032 -2.14 23.81 -5.51
CA ILE A 1032 -1.14 22.74 -5.35
C ILE A 1032 -1.57 21.82 -4.21
N ILE A 1033 -2.05 22.40 -3.10
CA ILE A 1033 -2.56 21.66 -1.94
C ILE A 1033 -3.77 20.81 -2.34
N ASP A 1034 -4.75 21.40 -3.02
CA ASP A 1034 -5.96 20.69 -3.44
C ASP A 1034 -5.59 19.55 -4.43
N LEU A 1035 -4.70 19.80 -5.41
CA LEU A 1035 -4.23 18.78 -6.36
C LEU A 1035 -3.47 17.63 -5.69
N MET A 1036 -2.64 17.93 -4.69
CA MET A 1036 -1.95 16.90 -3.91
C MET A 1036 -2.95 16.05 -3.13
N PHE A 1037 -3.96 16.65 -2.51
CA PHE A 1037 -5.02 15.91 -1.82
C PHE A 1037 -5.79 15.00 -2.78
N PHE A 1038 -6.29 15.53 -3.90
CA PHE A 1038 -7.02 14.70 -4.87
C PHE A 1038 -6.13 13.65 -5.54
N GLY A 1039 -4.87 13.99 -5.81
CA GLY A 1039 -3.86 13.03 -6.28
C GLY A 1039 -3.61 11.92 -5.29
N SER A 1040 -3.53 12.22 -3.99
CA SER A 1040 -3.36 11.23 -2.92
C SER A 1040 -4.50 10.21 -2.89
N VAL A 1041 -5.74 10.71 -2.93
CA VAL A 1041 -6.95 9.90 -2.90
C VAL A 1041 -7.05 9.07 -4.18
N PHE A 1042 -6.76 9.68 -5.33
CA PHE A 1042 -6.81 9.01 -6.63
C PHE A 1042 -5.78 7.88 -6.73
N LEU A 1043 -4.51 8.15 -6.40
CA LEU A 1043 -3.44 7.16 -6.47
C LEU A 1043 -3.65 6.02 -5.45
N TRP A 1044 -4.11 6.34 -4.24
CA TRP A 1044 -4.49 5.32 -3.27
C TRP A 1044 -5.68 4.48 -3.76
N GLY A 1045 -6.71 5.11 -4.34
CA GLY A 1045 -7.87 4.41 -4.88
C GLY A 1045 -7.50 3.45 -6.03
N LEU A 1046 -6.62 3.87 -6.93
CA LEU A 1046 -6.08 2.99 -7.98
C LEU A 1046 -5.32 1.79 -7.39
N ALA A 1047 -4.55 1.99 -6.31
CA ALA A 1047 -3.85 0.92 -5.62
C ALA A 1047 -4.81 -0.09 -4.97
N GLN A 1048 -5.88 0.37 -4.32
CA GLN A 1048 -6.89 -0.54 -3.72
C GLN A 1048 -7.68 -1.34 -4.76
N LEU A 1049 -7.93 -0.74 -5.92
CA LEU A 1049 -8.69 -1.39 -7.00
C LEU A 1049 -7.83 -2.31 -7.87
N HIS A 1050 -6.52 -2.45 -7.58
CA HIS A 1050 -5.56 -3.25 -8.36
C HIS A 1050 -5.55 -2.89 -9.86
N VAL A 1051 -5.97 -1.67 -10.23
CA VAL A 1051 -6.13 -1.26 -11.63
C VAL A 1051 -4.77 -1.04 -12.31
N PHE A 1052 -3.73 -0.77 -11.51
CA PHE A 1052 -2.33 -0.77 -11.94
C PHE A 1052 -1.44 -1.22 -10.76
N HIS A 1053 -0.51 -2.15 -10.99
CA HIS A 1053 0.60 -2.45 -10.05
C HIS A 1053 1.65 -1.33 -10.09
N LEU A 1054 1.22 -0.08 -9.88
CA LEU A 1054 2.14 1.03 -9.65
C LEU A 1054 2.84 0.78 -8.30
N PRO A 1055 4.14 1.12 -8.17
CA PRO A 1055 4.83 1.06 -6.88
C PRO A 1055 4.01 1.81 -5.84
N GLN A 1056 3.91 1.32 -4.60
CA GLN A 1056 3.23 2.01 -3.51
C GLN A 1056 4.02 3.27 -3.12
N LEU A 1057 3.93 4.31 -3.96
CA LEU A 1057 4.52 5.62 -3.73
C LEU A 1057 3.77 6.40 -2.64
N TRP A 1058 2.62 5.90 -2.20
CA TRP A 1058 1.73 6.55 -1.23
C TRP A 1058 1.27 5.55 -0.18
N THR A 1059 1.60 5.82 1.08
CA THR A 1059 1.20 4.95 2.19
C THR A 1059 -0.21 5.30 2.69
N LEU A 1060 -0.86 4.36 3.38
CA LEU A 1060 -2.10 4.64 4.12
C LEU A 1060 -1.92 5.81 5.10
N ALA A 1061 -0.73 5.93 5.70
CA ALA A 1061 -0.41 7.02 6.62
C ALA A 1061 -0.40 8.39 5.91
N ASP A 1062 0.02 8.46 4.66
CA ASP A 1062 0.02 9.71 3.87
C ASP A 1062 -1.39 10.13 3.49
N LEU A 1063 -2.26 9.16 3.15
CA LEU A 1063 -3.68 9.41 2.93
C LEU A 1063 -4.35 9.89 4.23
N GLN A 1064 -4.14 9.20 5.34
CA GLN A 1064 -4.70 9.58 6.64
C GLN A 1064 -4.30 11.00 7.02
N ARG A 1065 -3.01 11.35 6.88
CA ARG A 1065 -2.54 12.74 7.10
C ARG A 1065 -3.26 13.72 6.18
N SER A 1066 -3.33 13.43 4.88
CA SER A 1066 -3.97 14.31 3.89
C SER A 1066 -5.46 14.53 4.18
N VAL A 1067 -6.19 13.48 4.56
CA VAL A 1067 -7.60 13.54 4.96
C VAL A 1067 -7.80 14.32 6.25
N VAL A 1068 -6.99 14.08 7.28
CA VAL A 1068 -7.04 14.82 8.55
C VAL A 1068 -6.81 16.31 8.31
N PHE A 1069 -5.80 16.67 7.50
CA PHE A 1069 -5.54 18.07 7.16
C PHE A 1069 -6.70 18.68 6.37
N PHE A 1070 -7.24 17.96 5.38
CA PHE A 1070 -8.37 18.44 4.59
C PHE A 1070 -9.62 18.70 5.44
N LEU A 1071 -9.99 17.74 6.29
CA LEU A 1071 -11.12 17.88 7.22
C LEU A 1071 -10.90 18.97 8.25
N GLY A 1072 -9.67 19.12 8.77
CA GLY A 1072 -9.30 20.21 9.67
C GLY A 1072 -9.49 21.59 9.04
N PHE A 1073 -9.01 21.77 7.80
CA PHE A 1073 -9.22 23.02 7.04
C PHE A 1073 -10.70 23.30 6.79
N LEU A 1074 -11.47 22.28 6.39
CA LEU A 1074 -12.90 22.42 6.14
C LEU A 1074 -13.64 22.82 7.42
N MET A 1075 -13.27 22.24 8.56
CA MET A 1075 -13.83 22.59 9.86
C MET A 1075 -13.54 24.05 10.23
N ILE A 1076 -12.31 24.54 10.02
CA ILE A 1076 -11.96 25.94 10.27
C ILE A 1076 -12.75 26.88 9.35
N ASP A 1077 -12.88 26.56 8.06
CA ASP A 1077 -13.68 27.33 7.10
C ASP A 1077 -15.15 27.41 7.59
N VAL A 1078 -15.76 26.29 7.97
CA VAL A 1078 -17.14 26.23 8.47
C VAL A 1078 -17.31 27.02 9.76
N LEU A 1079 -16.41 26.86 10.74
CA LEU A 1079 -16.47 27.60 12.01
C LEU A 1079 -16.34 29.10 11.80
N THR A 1080 -15.48 29.52 10.87
CA THR A 1080 -15.30 30.94 10.50
C THR A 1080 -16.58 31.50 9.88
N CYS A 1081 -17.23 30.74 8.99
CA CYS A 1081 -18.52 31.12 8.41
C CYS A 1081 -19.62 31.22 9.47
N VAL A 1082 -19.74 30.22 10.36
CA VAL A 1082 -20.73 30.22 11.45
C VAL A 1082 -20.56 31.45 12.34
N MET A 1083 -19.32 31.79 12.70
CA MET A 1083 -19.01 32.98 13.50
C MET A 1083 -19.39 34.28 12.77
N ALA A 1084 -19.08 34.40 11.47
CA ALA A 1084 -19.46 35.57 10.68
C ALA A 1084 -20.99 35.77 10.63
N PHE A 1085 -21.76 34.69 10.44
CA PHE A 1085 -23.22 34.71 10.45
C PHE A 1085 -23.80 35.04 11.83
N ALA A 1086 -23.16 34.56 12.90
CA ALA A 1086 -23.57 34.92 14.27
C ALA A 1086 -23.40 36.43 14.55
N LEU A 1087 -22.44 37.10 13.90
CA LEU A 1087 -22.19 38.53 14.04
C LEU A 1087 -23.09 39.40 13.15
N GLU A 1088 -23.57 38.86 12.02
CA GLU A 1088 -24.41 39.54 11.05
C GLU A 1088 -25.90 39.36 11.37
N LYS A 1089 -26.52 40.36 12.02
CA LYS A 1089 -27.94 40.31 12.40
C LYS A 1089 -28.84 40.28 11.16
N GLY A 1090 -29.86 39.41 11.18
CA GLY A 1090 -30.91 39.35 10.15
C GLY A 1090 -30.54 38.58 8.89
N GLU A 1091 -29.39 37.89 8.86
CA GLU A 1091 -28.93 37.14 7.69
C GLU A 1091 -29.51 35.71 7.62
N GLU A 1092 -29.65 35.17 6.41
CA GLU A 1092 -30.25 33.86 6.18
C GLU A 1092 -29.25 32.71 6.39
N TRP A 1093 -29.39 31.96 7.48
CA TRP A 1093 -28.51 30.83 7.84
C TRP A 1093 -28.47 29.69 6.80
N SER A 1094 -29.45 29.61 5.89
CA SER A 1094 -29.43 28.63 4.80
C SER A 1094 -28.26 28.84 3.82
N LEU A 1095 -27.62 30.02 3.84
CA LEU A 1095 -26.42 30.33 3.07
C LEU A 1095 -25.17 29.56 3.53
N LEU A 1096 -25.20 28.90 4.69
CA LEU A 1096 -24.11 28.04 5.16
C LEU A 1096 -24.04 26.70 4.42
N ILE A 1097 -25.15 26.19 3.87
CA ILE A 1097 -25.17 24.93 3.10
C ILE A 1097 -24.21 24.98 1.90
N PRO A 1098 -24.19 26.04 1.07
CA PRO A 1098 -23.21 26.19 0.00
C PRO A 1098 -21.73 26.12 0.41
N VAL A 1099 -21.35 26.35 1.67
CA VAL A 1099 -19.95 26.38 2.13
C VAL A 1099 -19.20 25.09 1.78
N LEU A 1100 -19.83 23.93 2.02
CA LEU A 1100 -19.21 22.62 1.79
C LEU A 1100 -18.92 22.39 0.30
N LEU A 1101 -19.82 22.86 -0.57
CA LEU A 1101 -19.69 22.72 -2.02
C LEU A 1101 -18.77 23.78 -2.64
N GLN A 1102 -18.58 24.92 -1.96
CA GLN A 1102 -17.75 26.03 -2.42
C GLN A 1102 -16.31 25.60 -2.73
N ARG A 1103 -15.76 24.66 -1.95
CA ARG A 1103 -14.38 24.15 -2.09
C ARG A 1103 -14.13 23.45 -3.43
N PHE A 1104 -15.14 22.77 -3.98
CA PHE A 1104 -15.01 21.96 -5.18
C PHE A 1104 -15.27 22.72 -6.49
N TYR A 1105 -15.92 23.88 -6.43
CA TYR A 1105 -16.28 24.65 -7.62
C TYR A 1105 -15.90 26.14 -7.52
N TYR A 1106 -16.49 26.87 -6.58
CA TYR A 1106 -16.33 28.32 -6.49
C TYR A 1106 -14.88 28.75 -6.19
N ARG A 1107 -14.18 28.06 -5.29
CA ARG A 1107 -12.76 28.34 -5.02
C ARG A 1107 -11.86 28.05 -6.22
N GLN A 1108 -12.12 26.97 -6.95
CA GLN A 1108 -11.36 26.62 -8.15
C GLN A 1108 -11.50 27.70 -9.24
N MET A 1109 -12.70 28.26 -9.38
CA MET A 1109 -12.93 29.41 -10.24
C MET A 1109 -12.16 30.66 -9.77
N MET A 1110 -12.08 30.92 -8.46
CA MET A 1110 -11.27 32.03 -7.92
C MET A 1110 -9.76 31.84 -8.17
N TYR A 1111 -9.26 30.60 -8.16
CA TYR A 1111 -7.87 30.34 -8.54
C TYR A 1111 -7.61 30.73 -9.99
N VAL A 1112 -8.50 30.34 -10.91
CA VAL A 1112 -8.39 30.72 -12.33
C VAL A 1112 -8.38 32.24 -12.50
N VAL A 1113 -9.24 32.95 -11.78
CA VAL A 1113 -9.28 34.42 -11.77
C VAL A 1113 -7.94 34.99 -11.31
N LEU A 1114 -7.39 34.52 -10.20
CA LEU A 1114 -6.13 35.02 -9.65
C LEU A 1114 -4.93 34.76 -10.57
N PHE A 1115 -4.78 33.54 -11.08
CA PHE A 1115 -3.72 33.23 -12.06
C PHE A 1115 -3.85 34.09 -13.31
N ARG A 1116 -5.08 34.33 -13.78
CA ARG A 1116 -5.33 35.24 -14.90
C ARG A 1116 -4.92 36.66 -14.56
N SER A 1117 -5.25 37.18 -13.38
CA SER A 1117 -4.86 38.52 -12.94
C SER A 1117 -3.33 38.67 -12.85
N VAL A 1118 -2.62 37.69 -12.28
CA VAL A 1118 -1.15 37.69 -12.22
C VAL A 1118 -0.55 37.62 -13.62
N LYS A 1119 -1.07 36.73 -14.48
CA LYS A 1119 -0.62 36.61 -15.88
C LYS A 1119 -0.76 37.93 -16.62
N GLU A 1120 -1.89 38.62 -16.50
CA GLU A 1120 -2.09 39.90 -17.19
C GLU A 1120 -1.25 41.03 -16.60
N ALA A 1121 -0.96 41.00 -15.29
CA ALA A 1121 -0.07 41.99 -14.66
C ALA A 1121 1.38 41.85 -15.17
N VAL A 1122 1.80 40.62 -15.47
CA VAL A 1122 3.10 40.32 -16.08
C VAL A 1122 3.07 40.53 -17.61
N SER A 1123 1.94 40.24 -18.28
CA SER A 1123 1.76 40.42 -19.72
C SER A 1123 1.88 41.89 -20.13
N GLY A 1124 1.41 42.77 -19.25
CA GLY A 1124 1.40 44.21 -19.39
C GLY A 1124 0.41 44.75 -20.42
N ARG A 1125 -0.64 43.98 -20.71
CA ARG A 1125 -1.75 44.42 -21.55
C ARG A 1125 -2.57 45.53 -20.86
N PRO A 1126 -3.17 46.45 -21.63
CA PRO A 1126 -4.13 47.39 -21.08
C PRO A 1126 -5.36 46.62 -20.58
N VAL A 1127 -5.76 46.92 -19.35
CA VAL A 1127 -6.95 46.34 -18.70
C VAL A 1127 -7.83 47.51 -18.29
N GLY A 1128 -9.06 47.53 -18.81
CA GLY A 1128 -10.09 48.51 -18.49
C GLY A 1128 -11.30 47.86 -17.81
N TRP A 1129 -12.41 48.60 -17.74
CA TRP A 1129 -13.63 48.20 -17.02
C TRP A 1129 -14.22 46.87 -17.51
N ARG A 1130 -14.15 46.58 -18.82
CA ARG A 1130 -14.65 45.32 -19.42
C ARG A 1130 -13.62 44.18 -19.42
N GLY A 1131 -12.44 44.38 -18.85
CA GLY A 1131 -11.32 43.43 -18.85
C GLY A 1131 -10.19 43.85 -19.79
N VAL A 1132 -9.53 42.89 -20.41
CA VAL A 1132 -8.39 43.16 -21.32
C VAL A 1132 -8.89 43.87 -22.57
N GLU A 1133 -8.36 45.06 -22.85
CA GLU A 1133 -8.74 45.86 -24.01
C GLU A 1133 -8.06 45.32 -25.29
N SER A 1134 -8.77 45.36 -26.42
CA SER A 1134 -8.21 45.04 -27.73
C SER A 1134 -7.19 46.10 -28.12
N GLU A 1135 -6.03 45.68 -28.64
CA GLU A 1135 -5.01 46.59 -29.17
C GLU A 1135 -5.63 47.52 -30.23
N SER A 1136 -5.66 48.84 -29.96
CA SER A 1136 -5.93 49.81 -31.03
C SER A 1136 -4.82 49.66 -32.08
N PRO A 1137 -5.14 49.65 -33.39
CA PRO A 1137 -4.12 49.55 -34.42
C PRO A 1137 -3.12 50.69 -34.25
N SER A 1138 -1.85 50.35 -34.07
CA SER A 1138 -0.78 51.34 -33.94
C SER A 1138 -0.87 52.34 -35.10
N GLN A 1139 -1.11 53.62 -34.81
CA GLN A 1139 -0.85 54.67 -35.79
C GLN A 1139 0.62 54.57 -36.18
N LYS A 1140 0.88 54.11 -37.41
CA LYS A 1140 2.22 54.14 -37.99
C LYS A 1140 2.71 55.59 -37.96
N PRO A 1141 3.94 55.86 -37.51
CA PRO A 1141 4.49 57.20 -37.61
C PRO A 1141 4.57 57.59 -39.09
N SER A 1142 4.00 58.75 -39.42
CA SER A 1142 4.14 59.38 -40.72
C SER A 1142 5.63 59.57 -41.02
N LYS A 1143 6.11 58.98 -42.12
CA LYS A 1143 7.45 59.25 -42.65
C LYS A 1143 7.57 60.76 -42.91
N GLU A 1144 8.39 61.44 -42.12
CA GLU A 1144 8.95 62.72 -42.51
C GLU A 1144 9.78 62.52 -43.78
N VAL A 1145 9.42 63.29 -44.81
CA VAL A 1145 10.18 63.46 -46.03
C VAL A 1145 11.35 64.38 -45.70
N ALA A 1146 12.55 63.82 -45.61
CA ALA A 1146 13.77 64.60 -45.54
C ALA A 1146 14.09 65.16 -46.94
N HIS A 1147 14.07 66.48 -47.06
CA HIS A 1147 14.82 67.22 -48.07
C HIS A 1147 16.21 67.54 -47.50
N ALA A 1148 17.21 67.42 -48.39
CA ALA A 1148 18.64 67.74 -48.26
C ALA A 1148 19.54 66.62 -47.71
#